data_AF-A0A661KA36-F1
#
_entry.id   AF-A0A661KA36-F1
#
_cell.length_a   1.000
_cell.length_b   1.000
_cell.length_c   1.000
_cell.angle_alpha   90.00
_cell.angle_beta   90.00
_cell.angle_gamma   90.00
#
_symmetry.space_group_name_H-M   'P 1'
#
loop_
_entity.id
_entity.type
_entity.pdbx_description
1 polymer ?
#
loop_
_entity_poly.entity_id
_entity_poly.type
_entity_poly.pdbx_seq_one_letter_code
_entity_poly.pdbx_strand_id
1 'polypeptide(L)'
;MRATLIYPGIGRYGFNAFGNVPDPEANFIHHGLASISAYAKEQGHEIDLIDLRRLQGWEQFAKAISVRSPGCFGITSMSVDYGVVQRCVAEIKRIDPRSVVILGGVHATVALEDVRRNEQIDYIVVGEGEIVFSDLLNRLQRGEECARVLQATPPDLDNLPWVDRELFDYNGELHTPWMRGLEIPNVSIIAGRGCPYRCRFCQPAERLVFGNRIRLRRPDDIIAELKDLRNRYGFRTLIIHDDLFFLNAKYLRAFADAYERAGFTQAFVCQARADLIVRNEKVVKRLRDVGLSALMIGFESGNQRILNFINKGTTVEQNLRAAEICHRYGIKIFANYMLGLPTETKEEVFDTVRLIRHIRPEQPSPSFFTPTPGTELYDYCQKRDLILIKTYEGYRRSPTEPKLKGIDYNLLAYAREKSREYVYDDRLQQLEQSGPPQPGNVAEIQRLRELKRQLRQMDASYGYYDRSTVATQTQIKRVLLINTPTAEDGYVSREMAGGLGFDSSARMILPPLDLAYLAATLRQEGYDISILDGDGAGLTRQAVLQQARQLEPQAVIATLSLPSMKRDISFVRKLRQGLAAVVAVRTLIPYQPIIEEILAESGADYVIHGECDLTIGQILRTETQAGTAYLEAGKLVWHEDDKPTNLDALPLPARDLLTNERYCYPLLGQGTTTVQSSRGCPYACRYYCPYPLVQGRLWRARSPEHVFTELEDIVRNHGLSRVLFRDATFTLDMERTHAICDLIIENKLPLRWWCETRVDRLDEPLLRKMHAAGCAGINVGVETGDEAVMAAQAKRGLTIARLAAFRHLAQEIGVKVHFLMSIGHPEETRRSVVDSYELIRNLQPESLGITLITPYPGTPLFTEAKERDWIESYDWSQYGGHQPVMHTDRLSAKELKEALQRLWCGYGLVKKQAQMSTKVWLRMENDYYLDLEKWALSP
;
A
#
# COMPACT_ATOMS: atom_id res chain seq x y z
N MET A 1 -37.51 -46.86 26.62
CA MET A 1 -38.24 -45.57 26.81
C MET A 1 -38.34 -44.89 25.45
N ARG A 2 -39.46 -44.21 25.16
CA ARG A 2 -39.63 -43.40 23.95
C ARG A 2 -39.21 -41.97 24.23
N ALA A 3 -38.44 -41.34 23.33
CA ALA A 3 -38.07 -39.93 23.43
C ALA A 3 -38.11 -39.25 22.07
N THR A 4 -38.56 -38.00 22.04
CA THR A 4 -38.54 -37.17 20.84
C THR A 4 -37.41 -36.16 20.95
N LEU A 5 -36.46 -36.22 20.01
CA LEU A 5 -35.45 -35.18 19.87
C LEU A 5 -36.04 -33.97 19.14
N ILE A 6 -35.57 -32.78 19.49
CA ILE A 6 -35.99 -31.53 18.88
C ILE A 6 -34.75 -30.80 18.37
N TYR A 7 -34.77 -30.46 17.08
CA TYR A 7 -33.79 -29.55 16.50
C TYR A 7 -34.42 -28.17 16.32
N PRO A 8 -34.04 -27.17 17.14
CA PRO A 8 -34.61 -25.83 17.06
C PRO A 8 -34.29 -25.13 15.74
N GLY A 9 -33.02 -25.08 15.30
CA GLY A 9 -32.54 -24.78 13.95
C GLY A 9 -33.06 -23.53 13.20
N ILE A 10 -34.00 -22.77 13.75
CA ILE A 10 -34.74 -21.70 13.06
C ILE A 10 -34.28 -20.30 13.48
N GLY A 11 -33.33 -20.16 14.43
CA GLY A 11 -32.86 -18.85 14.90
C GLY A 11 -32.24 -17.99 13.80
N ARG A 12 -31.73 -18.62 12.72
CA ARG A 12 -31.19 -17.91 11.54
C ARG A 12 -32.15 -17.84 10.36
N TYR A 13 -32.73 -18.97 9.96
CA TYR A 13 -33.47 -19.09 8.69
C TYR A 13 -34.99 -19.16 8.85
N GLY A 14 -35.48 -19.32 10.08
CA GLY A 14 -36.91 -19.45 10.35
C GLY A 14 -37.49 -20.84 10.01
N PHE A 15 -38.81 -20.94 10.18
CA PHE A 15 -39.61 -22.09 9.77
C PHE A 15 -39.54 -22.31 8.25
N ASN A 16 -39.81 -23.55 7.81
CA ASN A 16 -39.82 -23.96 6.41
C ASN A 16 -38.51 -23.70 5.64
N ALA A 17 -37.38 -23.57 6.32
CA ALA A 17 -36.08 -23.31 5.70
C ALA A 17 -35.45 -24.55 5.05
N PHE A 18 -35.68 -25.74 5.62
CA PHE A 18 -35.02 -26.97 5.17
C PHE A 18 -35.53 -27.39 3.78
N GLY A 19 -34.61 -27.58 2.84
CA GLY A 19 -34.87 -27.88 1.42
C GLY A 19 -35.27 -26.67 0.57
N ASN A 20 -35.65 -25.54 1.19
CA ASN A 20 -36.16 -24.36 0.49
C ASN A 20 -35.17 -23.19 0.44
N VAL A 21 -34.21 -23.15 1.37
CA VAL A 21 -33.12 -22.16 1.37
C VAL A 21 -31.89 -22.80 0.73
N PRO A 22 -31.34 -22.25 -0.38
CA PRO A 22 -30.17 -22.81 -1.05
C PRO A 22 -28.86 -22.45 -0.34
N ASP A 23 -28.78 -22.73 0.96
CA ASP A 23 -27.61 -22.50 1.83
C ASP A 23 -27.27 -23.82 2.54
N PRO A 24 -26.03 -24.33 2.44
CA PRO A 24 -25.63 -25.57 3.11
C PRO A 24 -25.93 -25.58 4.61
N GLU A 25 -25.74 -24.47 5.32
CA GLU A 25 -25.99 -24.39 6.76
C GLU A 25 -27.48 -24.55 7.12
N ALA A 26 -28.39 -24.20 6.20
CA ALA A 26 -29.82 -24.43 6.40
C ALA A 26 -30.22 -25.91 6.24
N ASN A 27 -29.40 -26.70 5.53
CA ASN A 27 -29.74 -28.03 5.05
C ASN A 27 -28.91 -29.19 5.63
N PHE A 28 -27.84 -28.90 6.36
CA PHE A 28 -27.08 -29.94 7.04
C PHE A 28 -27.92 -30.66 8.09
N ILE A 29 -27.63 -31.95 8.27
CA ILE A 29 -28.10 -32.69 9.44
C ILE A 29 -27.37 -32.22 10.69
N HIS A 30 -28.03 -32.34 11.85
CA HIS A 30 -27.39 -32.03 13.12
C HIS A 30 -26.67 -33.28 13.65
N HIS A 31 -25.37 -33.41 13.33
CA HIS A 31 -24.53 -34.56 13.70
C HIS A 31 -24.63 -34.97 15.18
N GLY A 32 -24.69 -34.03 16.11
CA GLY A 32 -24.82 -34.35 17.53
C GLY A 32 -26.13 -35.06 17.88
N LEU A 33 -27.25 -34.68 17.25
CA LEU A 33 -28.55 -35.33 17.50
C LEU A 33 -28.62 -36.68 16.79
N ALA A 34 -28.07 -36.77 15.58
CA ALA A 34 -27.96 -38.04 14.85
C ALA A 34 -27.07 -39.05 15.62
N SER A 35 -25.98 -38.58 16.24
CA SER A 35 -25.11 -39.40 17.10
C SER A 35 -25.81 -39.87 18.37
N ILE A 36 -26.52 -38.96 19.07
CA ILE A 36 -27.32 -39.31 20.26
C ILE A 36 -28.40 -40.35 19.91
N SER A 37 -29.11 -40.18 18.80
CA SER A 37 -30.13 -41.14 18.37
C SER A 37 -29.55 -42.50 18.04
N ALA A 38 -28.41 -42.55 17.34
CA ALA A 38 -27.75 -43.82 16.99
C ALA A 38 -27.40 -44.62 18.25
N TYR A 39 -26.73 -43.97 19.21
CA TYR A 39 -26.36 -44.60 20.48
C TYR A 39 -27.60 -45.02 21.29
N ALA A 40 -28.60 -44.14 21.40
CA ALA A 40 -29.82 -44.46 22.15
C ALA A 40 -30.64 -45.61 21.53
N LYS A 41 -30.71 -45.70 20.19
CA LYS A 41 -31.36 -46.82 19.49
C LYS A 41 -30.61 -48.14 19.71
N GLU A 42 -29.28 -48.11 19.72
CA GLU A 42 -28.45 -49.28 20.04
C GLU A 42 -28.69 -49.77 21.48
N GLN A 43 -28.94 -48.86 22.42
CA GLN A 43 -29.35 -49.17 23.80
C GLN A 43 -30.84 -49.58 23.94
N GLY A 44 -31.59 -49.70 22.84
CA GLY A 44 -32.98 -50.16 22.83
C GLY A 44 -34.03 -49.08 23.11
N HIS A 45 -33.69 -47.80 22.98
CA HIS A 45 -34.66 -46.70 23.08
C HIS A 45 -35.34 -46.41 21.73
N GLU A 46 -36.60 -45.96 21.78
CA GLU A 46 -37.32 -45.49 20.59
C GLU A 46 -37.14 -43.98 20.44
N ILE A 47 -36.45 -43.56 19.39
CA ILE A 47 -36.10 -42.16 19.15
C ILE A 47 -36.70 -41.66 17.83
N ASP A 48 -37.40 -40.53 17.89
CA ASP A 48 -37.86 -39.78 16.71
C ASP A 48 -37.42 -38.30 16.78
N LEU A 49 -37.66 -37.52 15.72
CA LEU A 49 -37.23 -36.12 15.60
C LEU A 49 -38.39 -35.17 15.25
N ILE A 50 -38.36 -33.99 15.86
CA ILE A 50 -39.04 -32.79 15.38
C ILE A 50 -37.99 -31.77 14.96
N ASP A 51 -37.84 -31.59 13.64
CA ASP A 51 -37.01 -30.54 13.05
C ASP A 51 -37.87 -29.32 12.75
N LEU A 52 -37.69 -28.23 13.52
CA LEU A 52 -38.49 -27.01 13.36
C LEU A 52 -38.30 -26.37 11.98
N ARG A 53 -37.16 -26.57 11.31
CA ARG A 53 -36.91 -26.02 9.97
C ARG A 53 -37.84 -26.61 8.91
N ARG A 54 -38.48 -27.76 9.17
CA ARG A 54 -39.46 -28.41 8.28
C ARG A 54 -40.91 -28.05 8.60
N LEU A 55 -41.15 -27.36 9.70
CA LEU A 55 -42.49 -26.94 10.10
C LEU A 55 -42.80 -25.57 9.51
N GLN A 56 -44.08 -25.24 9.38
CA GLN A 56 -44.56 -23.92 8.92
C GLN A 56 -44.73 -22.91 10.08
N GLY A 57 -44.78 -23.39 11.32
CA GLY A 57 -44.94 -22.54 12.49
C GLY A 57 -45.23 -23.30 13.78
N TRP A 58 -45.43 -22.53 14.85
CA TRP A 58 -45.64 -23.04 16.21
C TRP A 58 -46.90 -23.90 16.36
N GLU A 59 -47.94 -23.68 15.57
CA GLU A 59 -49.15 -24.53 15.59
C GLU A 59 -48.85 -25.96 15.14
N GLN A 60 -48.03 -26.12 14.10
CA GLN A 60 -47.61 -27.44 13.63
C GLN A 60 -46.68 -28.11 14.64
N PHE A 61 -45.85 -27.33 15.34
CA PHE A 61 -45.04 -27.80 16.45
C PHE A 61 -45.90 -28.30 17.62
N ALA A 62 -46.91 -27.54 18.03
CA ALA A 62 -47.87 -27.94 19.06
C ALA A 62 -48.62 -29.24 18.67
N LYS A 63 -49.11 -29.33 17.43
CA LYS A 63 -49.75 -30.54 16.91
C LYS A 63 -48.79 -31.74 16.91
N ALA A 64 -47.54 -31.52 16.52
CA ALA A 64 -46.48 -32.53 16.53
C ALA A 64 -46.20 -33.09 17.93
N ILE A 65 -46.24 -32.25 18.97
CA ILE A 65 -46.12 -32.66 20.38
C ILE A 65 -47.33 -33.49 20.80
N SER A 66 -48.55 -32.98 20.59
CA SER A 66 -49.79 -33.66 21.03
C SER A 66 -49.97 -35.04 20.39
N VAL A 67 -49.58 -35.21 19.12
CA VAL A 67 -49.71 -36.48 18.41
C VAL A 67 -48.67 -37.51 18.86
N ARG A 68 -47.42 -37.08 19.12
CA ARG A 68 -46.33 -38.02 19.47
C ARG A 68 -46.37 -38.46 20.93
N SER A 69 -46.62 -37.52 21.85
CA SER A 69 -46.68 -37.71 23.31
C SER A 69 -45.67 -38.75 23.87
N PRO A 70 -44.35 -38.57 23.64
CA PRO A 70 -43.32 -39.55 24.00
C PRO A 70 -43.06 -39.68 25.51
N GLY A 71 -43.55 -38.73 26.34
CA GLY A 71 -43.21 -38.62 27.76
C GLY A 71 -41.82 -38.03 28.05
N CYS A 72 -40.92 -37.99 27.06
CA CYS A 72 -39.60 -37.35 27.17
C CYS A 72 -39.21 -36.61 25.88
N PHE A 73 -38.68 -35.39 26.04
CA PHE A 73 -38.19 -34.54 24.96
C PHE A 73 -36.72 -34.18 25.20
N GLY A 74 -35.86 -34.47 24.22
CA GLY A 74 -34.46 -34.05 24.21
C GLY A 74 -34.26 -32.88 23.25
N ILE A 75 -33.74 -31.76 23.71
CA ILE A 75 -33.54 -30.55 22.89
C ILE A 75 -32.04 -30.25 22.82
N THR A 76 -31.51 -29.97 21.64
CA THR A 76 -30.15 -29.39 21.48
C THR A 76 -30.24 -27.87 21.46
N SER A 77 -29.22 -27.18 21.98
CA SER A 77 -29.18 -25.71 21.99
C SER A 77 -27.83 -25.15 21.56
N MET A 78 -27.90 -24.28 20.55
CA MET A 78 -26.86 -23.31 20.21
C MET A 78 -27.25 -21.95 20.78
N SER A 79 -26.29 -21.07 21.09
CA SER A 79 -26.61 -19.77 21.70
C SER A 79 -27.54 -18.90 20.85
N VAL A 80 -27.51 -19.05 19.53
CA VAL A 80 -28.41 -18.33 18.60
C VAL A 80 -29.86 -18.84 18.65
N ASP A 81 -30.05 -20.11 19.05
CA ASP A 81 -31.34 -20.77 19.08
C ASP A 81 -31.98 -20.78 20.48
N TYR A 82 -31.30 -20.26 21.50
CA TYR A 82 -31.77 -20.43 22.88
C TYR A 82 -33.12 -19.75 23.15
N GLY A 83 -33.42 -18.62 22.52
CA GLY A 83 -34.76 -18.02 22.57
C GLY A 83 -35.86 -18.95 22.00
N VAL A 84 -35.56 -19.63 20.89
CA VAL A 84 -36.43 -20.65 20.29
C VAL A 84 -36.57 -21.86 21.21
N VAL A 85 -35.49 -22.30 21.84
CA VAL A 85 -35.49 -23.40 22.82
C VAL A 85 -36.41 -23.06 23.98
N GLN A 86 -36.31 -21.86 24.57
CA GLN A 86 -37.20 -21.44 25.66
C GLN A 86 -38.67 -21.51 25.23
N ARG A 87 -38.98 -21.10 24.00
CA ARG A 87 -40.34 -21.23 23.46
C ARG A 87 -40.76 -22.69 23.27
N CYS A 88 -39.86 -23.55 22.79
CA CYS A 88 -40.13 -25.00 22.67
C CYS A 88 -40.47 -25.61 24.03
N VAL A 89 -39.67 -25.32 25.06
CA VAL A 89 -39.89 -25.82 26.43
C VAL A 89 -41.24 -25.34 26.97
N ALA A 90 -41.57 -24.07 26.79
CA ALA A 90 -42.85 -23.52 27.24
C ALA A 90 -44.05 -24.18 26.55
N GLU A 91 -43.99 -24.40 25.23
CA GLU A 91 -45.06 -25.09 24.50
C GLU A 91 -45.18 -26.57 24.90
N ILE A 92 -44.06 -27.27 25.08
CA ILE A 92 -44.05 -28.65 25.56
C ILE A 92 -44.74 -28.75 26.92
N LYS A 93 -44.31 -27.95 27.90
CA LYS A 93 -44.89 -27.98 29.26
C LYS A 93 -46.33 -27.47 29.30
N ARG A 94 -46.74 -26.60 28.38
CA ARG A 94 -48.14 -26.17 28.24
C ARG A 94 -49.04 -27.30 27.76
N ILE A 95 -48.55 -28.13 26.83
CA ILE A 95 -49.33 -29.22 26.20
C ILE A 95 -49.28 -30.50 27.04
N ASP A 96 -48.09 -30.86 27.54
CA ASP A 96 -47.86 -32.00 28.43
C ASP A 96 -46.99 -31.57 29.63
N PRO A 97 -47.61 -31.08 30.71
CA PRO A 97 -46.90 -30.64 31.92
C PRO A 97 -46.08 -31.74 32.60
N ARG A 98 -46.40 -33.03 32.35
CA ARG A 98 -45.73 -34.18 32.96
C ARG A 98 -44.54 -34.68 32.16
N SER A 99 -44.38 -34.22 30.92
CA SER A 99 -43.26 -34.61 30.07
C SER A 99 -41.93 -34.22 30.70
N VAL A 100 -40.92 -35.09 30.54
CA VAL A 100 -39.54 -34.79 30.93
C VAL A 100 -38.85 -34.03 29.80
N VAL A 101 -38.27 -32.87 30.09
CA VAL A 101 -37.52 -32.03 29.16
C VAL A 101 -36.04 -32.07 29.52
N ILE A 102 -35.24 -32.61 28.61
CA ILE A 102 -33.79 -32.71 28.70
C ILE A 102 -33.18 -31.70 27.72
N LEU A 103 -32.35 -30.78 28.20
CA LEU A 103 -31.64 -29.82 27.37
C LEU A 103 -30.15 -30.13 27.32
N GLY A 104 -29.56 -30.20 26.13
CA GLY A 104 -28.13 -30.34 25.92
C GLY A 104 -27.59 -29.41 24.83
N GLY A 105 -26.35 -29.65 24.42
CA GLY A 105 -25.68 -28.89 23.35
C GLY A 105 -24.76 -27.79 23.86
N VAL A 106 -24.26 -26.96 22.93
CA VAL A 106 -23.22 -25.98 23.19
C VAL A 106 -23.66 -24.93 24.22
N HIS A 107 -24.87 -24.36 24.08
CA HIS A 107 -25.34 -23.32 25.00
C HIS A 107 -25.53 -23.83 26.43
N ALA A 108 -26.10 -25.04 26.57
CA ALA A 108 -26.25 -25.70 27.88
C ALA A 108 -24.90 -25.92 28.58
N THR A 109 -23.84 -26.07 27.80
CA THR A 109 -22.48 -26.28 28.31
C THR A 109 -21.79 -24.96 28.67
N VAL A 110 -21.86 -23.95 27.80
CA VAL A 110 -21.07 -22.71 27.94
C VAL A 110 -21.80 -21.58 28.68
N ALA A 111 -23.13 -21.69 28.82
CA ALA A 111 -24.01 -20.72 29.48
C ALA A 111 -24.97 -21.43 30.46
N LEU A 112 -24.44 -22.36 31.26
CA LEU A 112 -25.22 -23.21 32.15
C LEU A 112 -26.16 -22.43 33.09
N GLU A 113 -25.72 -21.28 33.60
CA GLU A 113 -26.53 -20.46 34.51
C GLU A 113 -27.77 -19.86 33.83
N ASP A 114 -27.69 -19.52 32.54
CA ASP A 114 -28.85 -19.05 31.77
C ASP A 114 -29.89 -20.17 31.59
N VAL A 115 -29.42 -21.41 31.51
CA VAL A 115 -30.27 -22.61 31.43
C VAL A 115 -30.88 -22.97 32.79
N ARG A 116 -30.09 -22.93 33.87
CA ARG A 116 -30.54 -23.30 35.22
C ARG A 116 -31.74 -22.47 35.69
N ARG A 117 -31.82 -21.20 35.27
CA ARG A 117 -32.93 -20.29 35.59
C ARG A 117 -34.28 -20.72 35.05
N ASN A 118 -34.32 -21.55 34.01
CA ASN A 118 -35.57 -22.05 33.47
C ASN A 118 -35.96 -23.35 34.19
N GLU A 119 -36.79 -23.26 35.24
CA GLU A 119 -37.26 -24.40 36.04
C GLU A 119 -38.12 -25.41 35.25
N GLN A 120 -38.59 -25.04 34.06
CA GLN A 120 -39.32 -25.95 33.17
C GLN A 120 -38.42 -26.99 32.50
N ILE A 121 -37.10 -26.88 32.65
CA ILE A 121 -36.12 -27.84 32.15
C ILE A 121 -35.75 -28.79 33.30
N ASP A 122 -36.13 -30.06 33.15
CA ASP A 122 -35.98 -31.09 34.18
C ASP A 122 -34.53 -31.58 34.30
N TYR A 123 -33.84 -31.76 33.16
CA TYR A 123 -32.44 -32.19 33.14
C TYR A 123 -31.61 -31.39 32.14
N ILE A 124 -30.36 -31.13 32.51
CA ILE A 124 -29.39 -30.36 31.72
C ILE A 124 -28.15 -31.21 31.51
N VAL A 125 -27.81 -31.52 30.26
CA VAL A 125 -26.62 -32.28 29.88
C VAL A 125 -25.52 -31.31 29.43
N VAL A 126 -24.39 -31.34 30.14
CA VAL A 126 -23.21 -30.49 29.90
C VAL A 126 -22.12 -31.34 29.26
N GLY A 127 -21.61 -30.92 28.10
CA GLY A 127 -20.66 -31.68 27.29
C GLY A 127 -21.31 -32.57 26.22
N GLU A 128 -20.65 -33.67 25.87
CA GLU A 128 -21.08 -34.62 24.83
C GLU A 128 -22.15 -35.60 25.31
N GLY A 129 -23.36 -35.50 24.75
CA GLY A 129 -24.55 -36.11 25.34
C GLY A 129 -24.79 -37.60 25.04
N GLU A 130 -24.05 -38.24 24.14
CA GLU A 130 -24.38 -39.57 23.60
C GLU A 130 -24.63 -40.62 24.69
N ILE A 131 -23.66 -40.80 25.59
CA ILE A 131 -23.74 -41.82 26.66
C ILE A 131 -24.71 -41.38 27.76
N VAL A 132 -24.55 -40.15 28.24
CA VAL A 132 -25.31 -39.64 29.40
C VAL A 132 -26.80 -39.50 29.11
N PHE A 133 -27.19 -39.19 27.86
CA PHE A 133 -28.59 -39.13 27.47
C PHE A 133 -29.25 -40.50 27.59
N SER A 134 -28.64 -41.56 27.05
CA SER A 134 -29.16 -42.94 27.16
C SER A 134 -29.15 -43.44 28.59
N ASP A 135 -28.10 -43.16 29.36
CA ASP A 135 -28.05 -43.50 30.78
C ASP A 135 -29.19 -42.82 31.54
N LEU A 136 -29.45 -41.54 31.28
CA LEU A 136 -30.58 -40.82 31.88
C LEU A 136 -31.92 -41.47 31.49
N LEU A 137 -32.14 -41.81 30.22
CA LEU A 137 -33.38 -42.49 29.80
C LEU A 137 -33.57 -43.84 30.50
N ASN A 138 -32.51 -44.62 30.68
CA ASN A 138 -32.54 -45.89 31.41
C ASN A 138 -32.92 -45.70 32.88
N ARG A 139 -32.35 -44.69 33.53
CA ARG A 139 -32.62 -44.35 34.93
C ARG A 139 -34.04 -43.83 35.13
N LEU A 140 -34.52 -42.98 34.22
CA LEU A 140 -35.90 -42.49 34.20
C LEU A 140 -36.89 -43.65 34.01
N GLN A 141 -36.60 -44.61 33.14
CA GLN A 141 -37.43 -45.80 32.95
C GLN A 141 -37.53 -46.68 34.21
N ARG A 142 -36.50 -46.66 35.06
CA ARG A 142 -36.47 -47.38 36.35
C ARG A 142 -37.03 -46.55 37.51
N GLY A 143 -37.39 -45.28 37.30
CA GLY A 143 -37.84 -44.37 38.35
C GLY A 143 -36.74 -43.93 39.31
N GLU A 144 -35.48 -43.95 38.88
CA GLU A 144 -34.34 -43.53 39.70
C GLU A 144 -34.21 -42.01 39.78
N GLU A 145 -33.86 -41.49 40.97
CA GLU A 145 -33.59 -40.06 41.17
C GLU A 145 -32.28 -39.64 40.50
N CYS A 146 -32.32 -38.56 39.71
CA CYS A 146 -31.19 -38.05 38.95
C CYS A 146 -30.91 -36.59 39.32
N ALA A 147 -29.63 -36.21 39.36
CA ALA A 147 -29.26 -34.80 39.50
C ALA A 147 -29.77 -34.01 38.28
N ARG A 148 -30.26 -32.79 38.52
CA ARG A 148 -30.74 -31.90 37.46
C ARG A 148 -29.67 -31.56 36.42
N VAL A 149 -28.41 -31.41 36.85
CA VAL A 149 -27.28 -31.13 35.95
C VAL A 149 -26.39 -32.36 35.86
N LEU A 150 -26.20 -32.85 34.64
CA LEU A 150 -25.47 -34.07 34.33
C LEU A 150 -24.23 -33.70 33.53
N GLN A 151 -23.06 -33.97 34.11
CA GLN A 151 -21.78 -33.75 33.46
C GLN A 151 -21.44 -34.96 32.58
N ALA A 152 -21.30 -34.73 31.29
CA ALA A 152 -20.88 -35.78 30.36
C ALA A 152 -19.39 -36.09 30.48
N THR A 153 -19.08 -37.38 30.31
CA THR A 153 -17.71 -37.85 30.07
C THR A 153 -17.50 -37.97 28.55
N PRO A 154 -16.46 -37.34 27.99
CA PRO A 154 -16.16 -37.44 26.57
C PRO A 154 -16.03 -38.91 26.11
N PRO A 155 -16.80 -39.37 25.11
CA PRO A 155 -16.74 -40.76 24.64
C PRO A 155 -15.46 -41.05 23.84
N ASP A 156 -15.11 -42.32 23.75
CA ASP A 156 -14.22 -42.81 22.70
C ASP A 156 -15.00 -42.87 21.38
N LEU A 157 -14.52 -42.14 20.37
CA LEU A 157 -15.25 -41.98 19.12
C LEU A 157 -15.31 -43.28 18.30
N ASP A 158 -14.37 -44.20 18.50
CA ASP A 158 -14.38 -45.51 17.83
C ASP A 158 -15.44 -46.47 18.40
N ASN A 159 -15.98 -46.18 19.59
CA ASN A 159 -16.99 -47.02 20.26
C ASN A 159 -18.41 -46.48 20.06
N LEU A 160 -18.57 -45.37 19.35
CA LEU A 160 -19.89 -44.84 19.00
C LEU A 160 -20.38 -45.47 17.69
N PRO A 161 -21.67 -45.82 17.58
CA PRO A 161 -22.25 -46.21 16.30
C PRO A 161 -22.21 -45.04 15.32
N TRP A 162 -22.22 -45.35 14.02
CA TRP A 162 -22.34 -44.31 13.00
C TRP A 162 -23.66 -43.55 13.16
N VAL A 163 -23.63 -42.26 12.84
CA VAL A 163 -24.75 -41.35 13.08
C VAL A 163 -26.03 -41.81 12.37
N ASP A 164 -27.16 -41.64 13.06
CA ASP A 164 -28.49 -42.02 12.59
C ASP A 164 -28.98 -41.04 11.52
N ARG A 165 -28.66 -41.34 10.26
CA ARG A 165 -29.06 -40.52 9.11
C ARG A 165 -30.54 -40.65 8.77
N GLU A 166 -31.20 -41.73 9.19
CA GLU A 166 -32.63 -41.95 8.96
C GLU A 166 -33.49 -41.06 9.86
N LEU A 167 -32.91 -40.51 10.93
CA LEU A 167 -33.55 -39.51 11.79
C LEU A 167 -33.89 -38.21 11.04
N PHE A 168 -33.10 -37.85 10.03
CA PHE A 168 -33.25 -36.60 9.27
C PHE A 168 -33.72 -36.87 7.83
N ASP A 169 -34.38 -35.88 7.23
CA ASP A 169 -34.57 -35.85 5.78
C ASP A 169 -33.24 -35.48 5.13
N TYR A 170 -32.57 -36.45 4.52
CA TYR A 170 -31.21 -36.24 4.00
C TYR A 170 -31.18 -35.50 2.66
N ASN A 171 -32.34 -35.31 2.00
CA ASN A 171 -32.43 -34.76 0.65
C ASN A 171 -31.86 -33.33 0.56
N GLY A 172 -32.06 -32.51 1.59
CA GLY A 172 -31.52 -31.16 1.66
C GLY A 172 -29.98 -31.15 1.58
N GLU A 173 -29.31 -31.97 2.39
CA GLU A 173 -27.84 -32.07 2.40
C GLU A 173 -27.30 -32.61 1.08
N LEU A 174 -27.93 -33.66 0.53
CA LEU A 174 -27.52 -34.29 -0.72
C LEU A 174 -27.50 -33.30 -1.89
N HIS A 175 -28.49 -32.42 -1.99
CA HIS A 175 -28.73 -31.63 -3.20
C HIS A 175 -28.42 -30.13 -3.08
N THR A 176 -27.97 -29.66 -1.91
CA THR A 176 -27.57 -28.25 -1.74
C THR A 176 -26.10 -28.08 -2.16
N PRO A 177 -25.78 -27.32 -3.23
CA PRO A 177 -24.40 -27.11 -3.66
C PRO A 177 -23.58 -26.42 -2.56
N TRP A 178 -22.38 -26.96 -2.27
CA TRP A 178 -21.55 -26.43 -1.19
C TRP A 178 -20.61 -25.31 -1.64
N MET A 179 -19.85 -25.56 -2.71
CA MET A 179 -18.95 -24.59 -3.33
C MET A 179 -18.98 -24.77 -4.83
N ARG A 180 -18.78 -23.68 -5.57
CA ARG A 180 -18.70 -23.70 -7.04
C ARG A 180 -17.63 -24.69 -7.52
N GLY A 181 -18.01 -25.56 -8.45
CA GLY A 181 -17.11 -26.56 -9.02
C GLY A 181 -16.84 -27.77 -8.13
N LEU A 182 -17.69 -28.02 -7.12
CA LEU A 182 -17.84 -29.32 -6.47
C LEU A 182 -19.15 -29.96 -6.93
N GLU A 183 -19.15 -31.29 -7.04
CA GLU A 183 -20.28 -32.05 -7.56
C GLU A 183 -21.22 -32.51 -6.45
N ILE A 184 -22.51 -32.62 -6.77
CA ILE A 184 -23.54 -33.24 -5.92
C ILE A 184 -23.76 -34.69 -6.36
N PRO A 185 -24.21 -35.63 -5.49
CA PRO A 185 -24.68 -35.41 -4.12
C PRO A 185 -23.56 -35.17 -3.08
N ASN A 186 -23.84 -34.37 -2.05
CA ASN A 186 -22.91 -34.15 -0.93
C ASN A 186 -23.25 -35.02 0.28
N VAL A 187 -22.24 -35.44 1.03
CA VAL A 187 -22.41 -36.03 2.37
C VAL A 187 -21.44 -35.40 3.34
N SER A 188 -21.82 -35.40 4.62
CA SER A 188 -20.97 -34.89 5.68
C SER A 188 -20.69 -35.91 6.79
N ILE A 189 -19.52 -35.80 7.41
CA ILE A 189 -19.08 -36.61 8.56
C ILE A 189 -18.35 -35.76 9.60
N ILE A 190 -18.22 -36.32 10.80
CA ILE A 190 -17.25 -35.89 11.80
C ILE A 190 -16.26 -37.05 12.00
N ALA A 191 -14.99 -36.81 11.70
CA ALA A 191 -13.89 -37.74 11.88
C ALA A 191 -13.20 -37.56 13.24
N GLY A 192 -13.32 -36.38 13.84
CA GLY A 192 -12.65 -36.02 15.08
C GLY A 192 -13.30 -34.86 15.82
N ARG A 193 -13.01 -34.78 17.12
CA ARG A 193 -13.55 -33.77 18.02
C ARG A 193 -12.47 -33.20 18.94
N GLY A 194 -12.56 -31.91 19.22
CA GLY A 194 -11.67 -31.19 20.15
C GLY A 194 -10.52 -30.45 19.48
N CYS A 195 -10.05 -29.39 20.15
CA CYS A 195 -9.02 -28.48 19.64
C CYS A 195 -8.04 -28.08 20.76
N PRO A 196 -6.70 -28.26 20.58
CA PRO A 196 -5.71 -27.92 21.61
C PRO A 196 -5.31 -26.43 21.64
N TYR A 197 -5.75 -25.64 20.65
CA TYR A 197 -5.36 -24.23 20.52
C TYR A 197 -6.09 -23.33 21.53
N ARG A 198 -5.58 -22.10 21.73
CA ARG A 198 -6.01 -21.15 22.77
C ARG A 198 -6.58 -19.84 22.23
N CYS A 199 -7.21 -19.89 21.06
CA CYS A 199 -7.80 -18.72 20.41
C CYS A 199 -8.89 -18.09 21.30
N ARG A 200 -8.74 -16.81 21.67
CA ARG A 200 -9.59 -16.13 22.68
C ARG A 200 -11.05 -15.98 22.26
N PHE A 201 -11.32 -16.04 20.97
CA PHE A 201 -12.66 -15.97 20.39
C PHE A 201 -13.41 -17.31 20.38
N CYS A 202 -12.71 -18.43 20.59
CA CYS A 202 -13.30 -19.78 20.66
C CYS A 202 -13.16 -20.42 22.04
N GLN A 203 -12.10 -20.07 22.78
CA GLN A 203 -11.75 -20.69 24.05
C GLN A 203 -12.15 -19.77 25.21
N PRO A 204 -12.56 -20.32 26.38
CA PRO A 204 -12.60 -21.75 26.74
C PRO A 204 -13.84 -22.52 26.25
N ALA A 205 -14.83 -21.88 25.64
CA ALA A 205 -16.10 -22.51 25.20
C ALA A 205 -15.91 -23.88 24.50
N GLU A 206 -15.06 -23.93 23.46
CA GLU A 206 -14.78 -25.16 22.71
C GLU A 206 -14.26 -26.31 23.60
N ARG A 207 -13.37 -25.98 24.55
CA ARG A 207 -12.79 -26.94 25.49
C ARG A 207 -13.83 -27.43 26.50
N LEU A 208 -14.77 -26.59 26.91
CA LEU A 208 -15.84 -27.00 27.80
C LEU A 208 -16.77 -28.04 27.15
N VAL A 209 -16.94 -27.97 25.82
CA VAL A 209 -17.77 -28.91 25.06
C VAL A 209 -17.03 -30.21 24.73
N PHE A 210 -15.85 -30.13 24.08
CA PHE A 210 -15.18 -31.30 23.51
C PHE A 210 -13.88 -31.73 24.21
N GLY A 211 -13.48 -31.03 25.27
CA GLY A 211 -12.24 -31.26 25.99
C GLY A 211 -11.01 -30.60 25.35
N ASN A 212 -9.83 -30.83 25.95
CA ASN A 212 -8.58 -30.16 25.57
C ASN A 212 -7.65 -30.98 24.65
N ARG A 213 -8.05 -32.21 24.29
CA ARG A 213 -7.31 -33.12 23.41
C ARG A 213 -8.17 -33.46 22.21
N ILE A 214 -7.51 -33.56 21.04
CA ILE A 214 -8.18 -34.08 19.86
C ILE A 214 -8.41 -35.59 20.04
N ARG A 215 -9.62 -36.05 19.73
CA ARG A 215 -9.97 -37.47 19.57
C ARG A 215 -10.32 -37.68 18.11
N LEU A 216 -9.81 -38.76 17.52
CA LEU A 216 -9.95 -39.08 16.10
C LEU A 216 -10.44 -40.52 15.97
N ARG A 217 -11.41 -40.75 15.08
CA ARG A 217 -11.84 -42.09 14.66
C ARG A 217 -10.76 -42.75 13.82
N ARG A 218 -10.64 -44.08 13.87
CA ARG A 218 -9.72 -44.84 13.00
C ARG A 218 -10.03 -44.59 11.53
N PRO A 219 -9.00 -44.42 10.66
CA PRO A 219 -9.22 -44.28 9.22
C PRO A 219 -10.08 -45.38 8.62
N ASP A 220 -9.87 -46.65 9.01
CA ASP A 220 -10.64 -47.77 8.46
C ASP A 220 -12.13 -47.73 8.85
N ASP A 221 -12.47 -47.20 10.04
CA ASP A 221 -13.86 -47.00 10.45
C ASP A 221 -14.53 -45.89 9.62
N ILE A 222 -13.81 -44.78 9.37
CA ILE A 222 -14.28 -43.72 8.48
C ILE A 222 -14.49 -44.26 7.06
N ILE A 223 -13.53 -45.02 6.53
CA ILE A 223 -13.63 -45.63 5.20
C ILE A 223 -14.82 -46.60 5.11
N ALA A 224 -15.13 -47.35 6.17
CA ALA A 224 -16.29 -48.22 6.22
C ALA A 224 -17.61 -47.43 6.17
N GLU A 225 -17.73 -46.34 6.95
CA GLU A 225 -18.89 -45.43 6.87
C GLU A 225 -19.02 -44.83 5.46
N LEU A 226 -17.92 -44.35 4.88
CA LEU A 226 -17.93 -43.76 3.54
C LEU A 226 -18.34 -44.76 2.46
N LYS A 227 -17.97 -46.05 2.59
CA LYS A 227 -18.38 -47.09 1.61
C LYS A 227 -19.88 -47.27 1.64
N ASP A 228 -20.44 -47.34 2.84
CA ASP A 228 -21.87 -47.43 3.04
C ASP A 228 -22.60 -46.17 2.51
N LEU A 229 -22.09 -44.96 2.79
CA LEU A 229 -22.67 -43.73 2.24
C LEU A 229 -22.59 -43.66 0.71
N ARG A 230 -21.50 -44.15 0.11
CA ARG A 230 -21.37 -44.23 -1.35
C ARG A 230 -22.38 -45.22 -1.93
N ASN A 231 -22.60 -46.35 -1.27
CA ASN A 231 -23.57 -47.35 -1.70
C ASN A 231 -25.02 -46.85 -1.58
N ARG A 232 -25.34 -46.13 -0.49
CA ARG A 232 -26.69 -45.61 -0.22
C ARG A 232 -27.04 -44.39 -1.07
N TYR A 233 -26.10 -43.46 -1.24
CA TYR A 233 -26.39 -42.13 -1.79
C TYR A 233 -25.59 -41.76 -3.03
N GLY A 234 -24.58 -42.55 -3.43
CA GLY A 234 -23.79 -42.27 -4.63
C GLY A 234 -23.06 -40.92 -4.60
N PHE A 235 -22.66 -40.45 -3.41
CA PHE A 235 -22.12 -39.11 -3.23
C PHE A 235 -20.88 -38.84 -4.08
N ARG A 236 -20.69 -37.56 -4.43
CA ARG A 236 -19.58 -37.04 -5.22
C ARG A 236 -18.64 -36.17 -4.41
N THR A 237 -19.16 -35.51 -3.37
CA THR A 237 -18.39 -34.64 -2.48
C THR A 237 -18.61 -35.02 -1.02
N LEU A 238 -17.51 -35.16 -0.28
CA LEU A 238 -17.47 -35.40 1.16
C LEU A 238 -17.07 -34.11 1.90
N ILE A 239 -17.82 -33.76 2.94
CA ILE A 239 -17.53 -32.63 3.82
C ILE A 239 -17.16 -33.16 5.21
N ILE A 240 -15.95 -32.88 5.66
CA ILE A 240 -15.47 -33.25 6.99
C ILE A 240 -15.60 -32.01 7.89
N HIS A 241 -16.54 -32.05 8.84
CA HIS A 241 -16.90 -30.89 9.65
C HIS A 241 -15.96 -30.58 10.81
N ASP A 242 -15.01 -31.46 11.11
CA ASP A 242 -14.05 -31.32 12.20
C ASP A 242 -13.45 -29.92 12.29
N ASP A 243 -13.35 -29.40 13.51
CA ASP A 243 -12.69 -28.11 13.77
C ASP A 243 -11.19 -28.16 13.44
N LEU A 244 -10.60 -29.35 13.44
CA LEU A 244 -9.16 -29.53 13.29
C LEU A 244 -8.73 -30.90 12.73
N PHE A 245 -9.31 -31.30 11.59
CA PHE A 245 -8.89 -32.52 10.88
C PHE A 245 -7.38 -32.52 10.57
N PHE A 246 -6.82 -31.35 10.27
CA PHE A 246 -5.46 -31.20 9.76
C PHE A 246 -4.33 -31.28 10.81
N LEU A 247 -4.61 -31.67 12.06
CA LEU A 247 -3.63 -31.59 13.15
C LEU A 247 -2.51 -32.65 13.08
N ASN A 248 -2.84 -33.89 12.78
CA ASN A 248 -1.92 -35.02 12.91
C ASN A 248 -1.47 -35.56 11.54
N ALA A 249 -0.24 -35.22 11.14
CA ALA A 249 0.32 -35.63 9.86
C ALA A 249 0.40 -37.15 9.63
N LYS A 250 0.62 -37.95 10.70
CA LYS A 250 0.65 -39.42 10.60
C LYS A 250 -0.75 -39.96 10.32
N TYR A 251 -1.74 -39.42 11.03
CA TYR A 251 -3.15 -39.77 10.83
C TYR A 251 -3.62 -39.41 9.42
N LEU A 252 -3.32 -38.21 8.93
CA LEU A 252 -3.71 -37.77 7.59
C LEU A 252 -3.11 -38.63 6.48
N ARG A 253 -1.87 -39.10 6.64
CA ARG A 253 -1.28 -40.07 5.71
C ARG A 253 -2.02 -41.41 5.75
N ALA A 254 -2.29 -41.94 6.94
CA ALA A 254 -3.05 -43.17 7.10
C ALA A 254 -4.48 -43.06 6.52
N PHE A 255 -5.13 -41.91 6.67
CA PHE A 255 -6.40 -41.59 6.02
C PHE A 255 -6.27 -41.60 4.50
N ALA A 256 -5.29 -40.88 3.93
CA ALA A 256 -5.06 -40.86 2.49
C ALA A 256 -4.83 -42.27 1.91
N ASP A 257 -4.00 -43.07 2.58
CA ASP A 257 -3.69 -44.43 2.15
C ASP A 257 -4.91 -45.35 2.26
N ALA A 258 -5.75 -45.18 3.29
CA ALA A 258 -7.00 -45.93 3.42
C ALA A 258 -8.05 -45.51 2.37
N TYR A 259 -8.13 -44.20 2.07
CA TYR A 259 -9.04 -43.63 1.07
C TYR A 259 -8.72 -44.14 -0.34
N GLU A 260 -7.44 -44.09 -0.72
CA GLU A 260 -6.94 -44.59 -2.00
C GLU A 260 -7.08 -46.11 -2.10
N ARG A 261 -6.68 -46.87 -1.07
CA ARG A 261 -6.82 -48.34 -1.02
C ARG A 261 -8.27 -48.79 -1.19
N ALA A 262 -9.23 -48.02 -0.68
CA ALA A 262 -10.65 -48.31 -0.81
C ALA A 262 -11.25 -47.89 -2.17
N GLY A 263 -10.44 -47.33 -3.06
CA GLY A 263 -10.84 -46.92 -4.41
C GLY A 263 -11.81 -45.74 -4.42
N PHE A 264 -11.67 -44.80 -3.48
CA PHE A 264 -12.42 -43.56 -3.54
C PHE A 264 -11.78 -42.58 -4.51
N THR A 265 -12.63 -41.88 -5.26
CA THR A 265 -12.25 -40.80 -6.18
C THR A 265 -13.06 -39.53 -5.94
N GLN A 266 -13.96 -39.56 -4.96
CA GLN A 266 -14.81 -38.46 -4.58
C GLN A 266 -13.96 -37.29 -4.06
N ALA A 267 -14.40 -36.07 -4.37
CA ALA A 267 -13.80 -34.89 -3.81
C ALA A 267 -14.08 -34.85 -2.30
N PHE A 268 -13.12 -34.39 -1.50
CA PHE A 268 -13.39 -34.05 -0.10
C PHE A 268 -12.89 -32.68 0.30
N VAL A 269 -13.55 -32.14 1.31
CA VAL A 269 -13.31 -30.82 1.90
C VAL A 269 -13.15 -30.97 3.40
N CYS A 270 -12.20 -30.23 3.99
CA CYS A 270 -12.01 -30.18 5.43
C CYS A 270 -11.51 -28.81 5.91
N GLN A 271 -11.54 -28.60 7.22
CA GLN A 271 -10.97 -27.42 7.85
C GLN A 271 -9.48 -27.59 8.14
N ALA A 272 -8.73 -26.51 7.96
CA ALA A 272 -7.32 -26.46 8.30
C ALA A 272 -6.91 -25.08 8.82
N ARG A 273 -5.83 -25.06 9.61
CA ARG A 273 -5.16 -23.82 9.99
C ARG A 273 -4.00 -23.52 9.07
N ALA A 274 -3.77 -22.24 8.79
CA ALA A 274 -2.68 -21.80 7.92
C ALA A 274 -1.31 -22.34 8.37
N ASP A 275 -0.99 -22.30 9.67
CA ASP A 275 0.27 -22.81 10.21
C ASP A 275 0.46 -24.33 9.99
N LEU A 276 -0.63 -25.10 10.04
CA LEU A 276 -0.59 -26.55 9.82
C LEU A 276 -0.39 -26.90 8.34
N ILE A 277 -0.97 -26.11 7.43
CA ILE A 277 -0.76 -26.25 5.98
C ILE A 277 0.72 -26.01 5.66
N VAL A 278 1.27 -24.90 6.15
CA VAL A 278 2.67 -24.53 5.90
C VAL A 278 3.64 -25.58 6.45
N ARG A 279 3.42 -26.05 7.68
CA ARG A 279 4.28 -27.07 8.31
C ARG A 279 4.19 -28.45 7.64
N ASN A 280 3.08 -28.76 6.98
CA ASN A 280 2.80 -30.10 6.45
C ASN A 280 2.52 -30.10 4.94
N GLU A 281 3.18 -29.24 4.16
CA GLU A 281 2.96 -29.10 2.71
C GLU A 281 2.97 -30.45 1.97
N LYS A 282 3.89 -31.37 2.31
CA LYS A 282 3.94 -32.70 1.69
C LYS A 282 2.68 -33.54 1.95
N VAL A 283 2.06 -33.39 3.12
CA VAL A 283 0.80 -34.06 3.46
C VAL A 283 -0.37 -33.40 2.75
N VAL A 284 -0.38 -32.07 2.63
CA VAL A 284 -1.37 -31.32 1.82
C VAL A 284 -1.36 -31.84 0.39
N LYS A 285 -0.18 -31.98 -0.22
CA LYS A 285 -0.02 -32.57 -1.56
C LYS A 285 -0.56 -34.01 -1.62
N ARG A 286 -0.18 -34.87 -0.66
CA ARG A 286 -0.67 -36.26 -0.63
C ARG A 286 -2.20 -36.33 -0.52
N LEU A 287 -2.82 -35.46 0.28
CA LEU A 287 -4.27 -35.40 0.38
C LEU A 287 -4.91 -34.91 -0.92
N ARG A 288 -4.27 -33.95 -1.61
CA ARG A 288 -4.70 -33.50 -2.94
C ARG A 288 -4.70 -34.64 -3.96
N ASP A 289 -3.67 -35.49 -3.93
CA ASP A 289 -3.51 -36.62 -4.86
C ASP A 289 -4.66 -37.65 -4.71
N VAL A 290 -5.26 -37.77 -3.53
CA VAL A 290 -6.34 -38.75 -3.27
C VAL A 290 -7.76 -38.17 -3.28
N GLY A 291 -7.94 -36.84 -3.29
CA GLY A 291 -9.28 -36.24 -3.40
C GLY A 291 -9.50 -34.87 -2.73
N LEU A 292 -8.54 -34.34 -1.96
CA LEU A 292 -8.70 -33.03 -1.30
C LEU A 292 -8.87 -31.93 -2.36
N SER A 293 -10.05 -31.32 -2.40
CA SER A 293 -10.42 -30.38 -3.45
C SER A 293 -10.61 -28.95 -2.95
N ALA A 294 -10.92 -28.78 -1.66
CA ALA A 294 -11.01 -27.46 -1.03
C ALA A 294 -10.61 -27.52 0.45
N LEU A 295 -10.11 -26.39 0.97
CA LEU A 295 -9.81 -26.19 2.37
C LEU A 295 -10.57 -24.99 2.94
N MET A 296 -11.19 -25.17 4.09
CA MET A 296 -11.70 -24.07 4.92
C MET A 296 -10.59 -23.57 5.83
N ILE A 297 -10.11 -22.36 5.58
CA ILE A 297 -8.94 -21.80 6.27
C ILE A 297 -9.38 -20.59 7.10
N GLY A 298 -9.18 -20.68 8.42
CA GLY A 298 -9.33 -19.56 9.34
C GLY A 298 -8.12 -18.63 9.28
N PHE A 299 -8.15 -17.65 8.37
CA PHE A 299 -7.15 -16.58 8.28
C PHE A 299 -7.35 -15.52 9.36
N GLU A 300 -8.60 -15.28 9.75
CA GLU A 300 -9.08 -14.36 10.79
C GLU A 300 -8.82 -12.87 10.54
N SER A 301 -7.58 -12.46 10.30
CA SER A 301 -7.19 -11.05 10.09
C SER A 301 -5.94 -10.94 9.22
N GLY A 302 -5.84 -9.83 8.48
CA GLY A 302 -4.65 -9.43 7.73
C GLY A 302 -3.65 -8.63 8.56
N ASN A 303 -3.94 -8.34 9.83
CA ASN A 303 -3.05 -7.59 10.70
C ASN A 303 -2.46 -8.44 11.83
N GLN A 304 -1.13 -8.39 11.99
CA GLN A 304 -0.43 -9.22 12.97
C GLN A 304 -0.79 -8.86 14.42
N ARG A 305 -1.03 -7.58 14.74
CA ARG A 305 -1.44 -7.17 16.09
C ARG A 305 -2.78 -7.78 16.46
N ILE A 306 -3.72 -7.83 15.53
CA ILE A 306 -5.04 -8.44 15.72
C ILE A 306 -4.95 -9.96 15.87
N LEU A 307 -4.16 -10.64 15.04
CA LEU A 307 -3.90 -12.09 15.19
C LEU A 307 -3.30 -12.43 16.57
N ASN A 308 -2.38 -11.59 17.06
CA ASN A 308 -1.82 -11.71 18.40
C ASN A 308 -2.86 -11.42 19.48
N PHE A 309 -3.66 -10.36 19.31
CA PHE A 309 -4.71 -9.96 20.24
C PHE A 309 -5.71 -11.09 20.44
N ILE A 310 -6.13 -11.79 19.39
CA ILE A 310 -7.07 -12.92 19.48
C ILE A 310 -6.39 -14.25 19.85
N ASN A 311 -5.08 -14.25 20.06
CA ASN A 311 -4.25 -15.43 20.32
C ASN A 311 -4.44 -16.54 19.28
N LYS A 312 -4.48 -16.18 17.98
CA LYS A 312 -4.63 -17.17 16.91
C LYS A 312 -3.39 -18.05 16.80
N GLY A 313 -2.20 -17.48 17.04
CA GLY A 313 -0.91 -18.17 16.97
C GLY A 313 -0.38 -18.37 15.54
N THR A 314 -1.01 -17.74 14.54
CA THR A 314 -0.53 -17.67 13.15
C THR A 314 0.09 -16.30 12.85
N THR A 315 0.90 -16.23 11.80
CA THR A 315 1.37 -14.96 11.24
C THR A 315 0.68 -14.61 9.92
N VAL A 316 0.67 -13.33 9.56
CA VAL A 316 0.17 -12.86 8.25
C VAL A 316 0.95 -13.53 7.10
N GLU A 317 2.26 -13.70 7.26
CA GLU A 317 3.11 -14.44 6.31
C GLU A 317 2.70 -15.91 6.18
N GLN A 318 2.40 -16.60 7.29
CA GLN A 318 1.88 -17.97 7.24
C GLN A 318 0.53 -18.05 6.53
N ASN A 319 -0.33 -17.05 6.70
CA ASN A 319 -1.61 -16.95 5.99
C ASN A 319 -1.36 -16.87 4.47
N LEU A 320 -0.47 -15.97 4.02
CA LEU A 320 -0.08 -15.83 2.62
C LEU A 320 0.53 -17.13 2.07
N ARG A 321 1.49 -17.71 2.79
CA ARG A 321 2.16 -18.95 2.39
C ARG A 321 1.20 -20.14 2.29
N ALA A 322 0.21 -20.23 3.20
CA ALA A 322 -0.81 -21.28 3.13
C ALA A 322 -1.67 -21.15 1.88
N ALA A 323 -2.04 -19.92 1.49
CA ALA A 323 -2.76 -19.66 0.26
C ALA A 323 -1.93 -20.02 -0.99
N GLU A 324 -0.66 -19.63 -1.04
CA GLU A 324 0.25 -20.01 -2.12
C GLU A 324 0.35 -21.53 -2.31
N ILE A 325 0.42 -22.29 -1.20
CA ILE A 325 0.44 -23.76 -1.23
C ILE A 325 -0.85 -24.31 -1.84
N CYS A 326 -2.01 -23.75 -1.45
CA CYS A 326 -3.29 -24.19 -1.98
C CYS A 326 -3.38 -23.93 -3.49
N HIS A 327 -3.04 -22.71 -3.94
CA HIS A 327 -3.02 -22.33 -5.35
C HIS A 327 -2.07 -23.21 -6.17
N ARG A 328 -0.86 -23.46 -5.66
CA ARG A 328 0.15 -24.33 -6.30
C ARG A 328 -0.39 -25.73 -6.61
N TYR A 329 -1.21 -26.29 -5.72
CA TYR A 329 -1.76 -27.65 -5.88
C TYR A 329 -3.20 -27.67 -6.41
N GLY A 330 -3.75 -26.51 -6.80
CA GLY A 330 -5.12 -26.38 -7.30
C GLY A 330 -6.17 -26.79 -6.26
N ILE A 331 -5.92 -26.50 -4.97
CA ILE A 331 -6.86 -26.68 -3.87
C ILE A 331 -7.64 -25.38 -3.70
N LYS A 332 -8.97 -25.44 -3.78
CA LYS A 332 -9.82 -24.26 -3.59
C LYS A 332 -9.78 -23.77 -2.13
N ILE A 333 -9.85 -22.46 -1.92
CA ILE A 333 -9.79 -21.81 -0.63
C ILE A 333 -11.18 -21.26 -0.26
N PHE A 334 -11.72 -21.76 0.86
CA PHE A 334 -12.81 -21.13 1.58
C PHE A 334 -12.19 -20.29 2.71
N ALA A 335 -12.14 -18.98 2.54
CA ALA A 335 -11.41 -18.08 3.44
C ALA A 335 -12.32 -17.54 4.54
N ASN A 336 -12.12 -18.01 5.77
CA ASN A 336 -12.79 -17.47 6.95
C ASN A 336 -11.97 -16.31 7.54
N TYR A 337 -12.61 -15.15 7.70
CA TYR A 337 -12.02 -13.96 8.31
C TYR A 337 -13.06 -13.16 9.09
N MET A 338 -12.59 -12.41 10.09
CA MET A 338 -13.42 -11.62 10.99
C MET A 338 -13.13 -10.14 10.80
N LEU A 339 -14.17 -9.32 10.89
CA LEU A 339 -14.08 -7.87 10.87
C LEU A 339 -14.79 -7.30 12.11
N GLY A 340 -14.30 -6.19 12.64
CA GLY A 340 -14.90 -5.53 13.81
C GLY A 340 -14.47 -6.19 15.13
N LEU A 341 -13.26 -6.73 15.20
CA LEU A 341 -12.71 -7.24 16.45
C LEU A 341 -12.53 -6.09 17.46
N PRO A 342 -12.64 -6.35 18.78
CA PRO A 342 -12.37 -5.32 19.77
C PRO A 342 -10.97 -4.75 19.59
N THR A 343 -10.83 -3.42 19.67
CA THR A 343 -9.58 -2.67 19.43
C THR A 343 -9.11 -2.59 17.98
N GLU A 344 -9.81 -3.20 17.02
CA GLU A 344 -9.43 -3.17 15.62
C GLU A 344 -9.62 -1.76 15.04
N THR A 345 -8.55 -1.21 14.47
CA THR A 345 -8.58 0.10 13.80
C THR A 345 -9.02 -0.04 12.35
N LYS A 346 -9.39 1.08 11.75
CA LYS A 346 -9.77 1.15 10.35
C LYS A 346 -8.67 0.62 9.42
N GLU A 347 -7.42 0.96 9.68
CA GLU A 347 -6.27 0.54 8.88
C GLU A 347 -6.06 -0.97 8.95
N GLU A 348 -6.35 -1.59 10.10
CA GLU A 348 -6.24 -3.04 10.32
C GLU A 348 -7.38 -3.83 9.68
N VAL A 349 -8.59 -3.24 9.66
CA VAL A 349 -9.68 -3.72 8.80
C VAL A 349 -9.21 -3.73 7.35
N PHE A 350 -8.55 -2.66 6.89
CA PHE A 350 -8.01 -2.60 5.53
C PHE A 350 -6.86 -3.56 5.27
N ASP A 351 -6.01 -3.87 6.26
CA ASP A 351 -5.01 -4.95 6.13
C ASP A 351 -5.68 -6.29 5.85
N THR A 352 -6.80 -6.58 6.54
CA THR A 352 -7.61 -7.77 6.29
C THR A 352 -8.22 -7.76 4.88
N VAL A 353 -8.75 -6.62 4.43
CA VAL A 353 -9.24 -6.47 3.05
C VAL A 353 -8.13 -6.72 2.03
N ARG A 354 -6.92 -6.16 2.25
CA ARG A 354 -5.75 -6.37 1.40
C ARG A 354 -5.31 -7.84 1.37
N LEU A 355 -5.23 -8.50 2.52
CA LEU A 355 -4.90 -9.92 2.62
C LEU A 355 -5.85 -10.77 1.76
N ILE A 356 -7.17 -10.58 1.91
CA ILE A 356 -8.16 -11.39 1.18
C ILE A 356 -8.12 -11.12 -0.32
N ARG A 357 -7.94 -9.85 -0.74
CA ARG A 357 -7.77 -9.50 -2.16
C ARG A 357 -6.49 -10.04 -2.76
N HIS A 358 -5.42 -10.14 -1.97
CA HIS A 358 -4.17 -10.76 -2.42
C HIS A 358 -4.30 -12.28 -2.54
N ILE A 359 -4.93 -12.93 -1.55
CA ILE A 359 -5.16 -14.39 -1.56
C ILE A 359 -6.11 -14.80 -2.70
N ARG A 360 -7.09 -13.96 -3.05
CA ARG A 360 -8.15 -14.25 -4.04
C ARG A 360 -8.80 -15.62 -3.85
N PRO A 361 -9.37 -15.92 -2.67
CA PRO A 361 -9.98 -17.22 -2.40
C PRO A 361 -11.21 -17.48 -3.29
N GLU A 362 -11.46 -18.74 -3.65
CA GLU A 362 -12.66 -19.10 -4.42
C GLU A 362 -13.96 -18.76 -3.68
N GLN A 363 -13.94 -18.84 -2.34
CA GLN A 363 -15.07 -18.52 -1.50
C GLN A 363 -14.64 -17.64 -0.31
N PRO A 364 -14.75 -16.31 -0.40
CA PRO A 364 -14.56 -15.42 0.75
C PRO A 364 -15.75 -15.53 1.73
N SER A 365 -15.45 -15.70 3.01
CA SER A 365 -16.42 -15.83 4.10
C SER A 365 -16.15 -14.80 5.22
N PRO A 366 -16.55 -13.53 4.99
CA PRO A 366 -16.45 -12.49 6.01
C PRO A 366 -17.49 -12.70 7.11
N SER A 367 -17.09 -12.48 8.36
CA SER A 367 -18.00 -12.39 9.50
C SER A 367 -17.77 -11.09 10.29
N PHE A 368 -18.84 -10.51 10.84
CA PHE A 368 -18.67 -9.51 11.89
C PHE A 368 -18.49 -10.23 13.22
N PHE A 369 -17.44 -9.87 13.95
CA PHE A 369 -17.09 -10.53 15.20
C PHE A 369 -18.29 -10.55 16.16
N THR A 370 -18.65 -11.74 16.62
CA THR A 370 -19.70 -11.96 17.60
C THR A 370 -19.08 -12.39 18.92
N PRO A 371 -19.23 -11.63 20.02
CA PRO A 371 -18.81 -12.09 21.34
C PRO A 371 -19.68 -13.27 21.76
N THR A 372 -19.14 -14.49 21.69
CA THR A 372 -19.90 -15.72 21.97
C THR A 372 -19.80 -16.09 23.46
N PRO A 373 -20.90 -16.35 24.17
CA PRO A 373 -20.87 -16.72 25.60
C PRO A 373 -19.90 -17.86 25.91
N GLY A 374 -19.20 -17.75 27.04
CA GLY A 374 -18.20 -18.73 27.49
C GLY A 374 -16.83 -18.62 26.81
N THR A 375 -16.59 -17.59 26.00
CA THR A 375 -15.28 -17.29 25.40
C THR A 375 -14.57 -16.16 26.14
N GLU A 376 -13.24 -16.13 26.08
CA GLU A 376 -12.45 -15.09 26.75
C GLU A 376 -12.77 -13.69 26.17
N LEU A 377 -13.00 -13.58 24.85
CA LEU A 377 -13.39 -12.31 24.25
C LEU A 377 -14.81 -11.87 24.63
N TYR A 378 -15.72 -12.80 24.94
CA TYR A 378 -17.02 -12.43 25.51
C TYR A 378 -16.84 -11.74 26.86
N ASP A 379 -16.07 -12.35 27.77
CA ASP A 379 -15.79 -11.75 29.08
C ASP A 379 -15.07 -10.40 28.94
N TYR A 380 -14.13 -10.29 27.99
CA TYR A 380 -13.44 -9.04 27.67
C TYR A 380 -14.43 -7.93 27.27
N CYS A 381 -15.39 -8.26 26.40
CA CYS A 381 -16.41 -7.32 25.92
C CYS A 381 -17.42 -6.98 27.01
N GLN A 382 -17.87 -7.96 27.79
CA GLN A 382 -18.82 -7.77 28.87
C GLN A 382 -18.26 -6.87 29.98
N LYS A 383 -17.02 -7.11 30.43
CA LYS A 383 -16.35 -6.30 31.46
C LYS A 383 -16.15 -4.83 31.06
N ARG A 384 -16.20 -4.53 29.77
CA ARG A 384 -16.03 -3.19 29.20
C ARG A 384 -17.33 -2.61 28.65
N ASP A 385 -18.46 -3.27 28.91
CA ASP A 385 -19.78 -2.86 28.43
C ASP A 385 -19.83 -2.62 26.90
N LEU A 386 -19.16 -3.48 26.13
CA LEU A 386 -19.08 -3.35 24.67
C LEU A 386 -20.22 -4.06 23.94
N ILE A 387 -20.89 -5.04 24.55
CA ILE A 387 -21.86 -5.90 23.86
C ILE A 387 -23.17 -5.15 23.55
N LEU A 388 -23.60 -5.16 22.29
CA LEU A 388 -24.89 -4.59 21.85
C LEU A 388 -26.00 -5.63 21.66
N ILE A 389 -25.67 -6.92 21.71
CA ILE A 389 -26.60 -8.02 21.51
C ILE A 389 -27.62 -8.04 22.65
N LYS A 390 -28.92 -7.90 22.31
CA LYS A 390 -30.03 -7.87 23.28
C LYS A 390 -30.86 -9.14 23.32
N THR A 391 -30.83 -9.93 22.24
CA THR A 391 -31.58 -11.17 22.10
C THR A 391 -30.65 -12.28 21.66
N TYR A 392 -31.05 -13.54 21.87
CA TYR A 392 -30.21 -14.69 21.54
C TYR A 392 -29.94 -14.82 20.04
N GLU A 393 -30.90 -14.44 19.20
CA GLU A 393 -30.78 -14.44 17.73
C GLU A 393 -29.62 -13.54 17.23
N GLY A 394 -29.29 -12.49 17.98
CA GLY A 394 -28.17 -11.59 17.67
C GLY A 394 -26.78 -12.22 17.84
N TYR A 395 -26.67 -13.43 18.40
CA TYR A 395 -25.42 -14.20 18.43
C TYR A 395 -25.08 -14.87 17.08
N ARG A 396 -25.84 -14.60 16.01
CA ARG A 396 -25.49 -15.05 14.66
C ARG A 396 -24.16 -14.43 14.19
N ARG A 397 -23.42 -15.17 13.35
CA ARG A 397 -22.12 -14.73 12.79
C ARG A 397 -22.25 -13.90 11.51
N SER A 398 -23.47 -13.50 11.12
CA SER A 398 -23.70 -12.78 9.87
C SER A 398 -23.00 -11.41 9.88
N PRO A 399 -22.44 -10.97 8.74
CA PRO A 399 -21.76 -9.67 8.61
C PRO A 399 -22.77 -8.58 8.23
N THR A 400 -23.89 -8.49 8.95
CA THR A 400 -25.06 -7.66 8.54
C THR A 400 -25.59 -6.73 9.62
N GLU A 401 -25.18 -6.91 10.87
CA GLU A 401 -25.77 -6.15 11.99
C GLU A 401 -24.74 -5.73 13.04
N PRO A 402 -25.02 -4.64 13.78
CA PRO A 402 -24.20 -4.21 14.91
C PRO A 402 -24.18 -5.20 16.08
N LYS A 403 -22.99 -5.48 16.64
CA LYS A 403 -22.80 -6.44 17.75
C LYS A 403 -22.01 -5.88 18.94
N LEU A 404 -21.14 -4.92 18.67
CA LEU A 404 -20.29 -4.22 19.63
C LEU A 404 -20.39 -2.69 19.50
N LYS A 405 -20.26 -1.98 20.63
CA LYS A 405 -20.10 -0.52 20.72
C LYS A 405 -18.72 -0.10 20.20
N GLY A 406 -18.64 1.11 19.66
CA GLY A 406 -17.38 1.72 19.21
C GLY A 406 -16.84 1.18 17.89
N ILE A 407 -17.65 0.43 17.13
CA ILE A 407 -17.31 -0.10 15.81
C ILE A 407 -18.08 0.67 14.73
N ASP A 408 -17.38 1.08 13.68
CA ASP A 408 -17.99 1.69 12.49
C ASP A 408 -18.51 0.60 11.54
N TYR A 409 -19.80 0.29 11.62
CA TYR A 409 -20.42 -0.74 10.77
C TYR A 409 -20.58 -0.31 9.31
N ASN A 410 -20.54 0.99 9.00
CA ASN A 410 -20.55 1.44 7.61
C ASN A 410 -19.19 1.12 6.96
N LEU A 411 -18.10 1.36 7.69
CA LEU A 411 -16.77 0.91 7.31
C LEU A 411 -16.71 -0.62 7.16
N LEU A 412 -17.28 -1.39 8.09
CA LEU A 412 -17.24 -2.86 7.98
C LEU A 412 -18.08 -3.39 6.81
N ALA A 413 -19.23 -2.78 6.52
CA ALA A 413 -20.04 -3.11 5.35
C ALA A 413 -19.27 -2.81 4.05
N TYR A 414 -18.61 -1.65 3.99
CA TYR A 414 -17.69 -1.31 2.90
C TYR A 414 -16.55 -2.33 2.78
N ALA A 415 -15.85 -2.64 3.87
CA ALA A 415 -14.73 -3.59 3.89
C ALA A 415 -15.16 -5.00 3.44
N ARG A 416 -16.34 -5.45 3.86
CA ARG A 416 -16.95 -6.71 3.41
C ARG A 416 -17.10 -6.74 1.89
N GLU A 417 -17.70 -5.70 1.31
CA GLU A 417 -17.87 -5.62 -0.15
C GLU A 417 -16.53 -5.46 -0.88
N LYS A 418 -15.63 -4.61 -0.37
CA LYS A 418 -14.33 -4.32 -0.97
C LYS A 418 -13.41 -5.55 -0.98
N SER A 419 -13.45 -6.37 0.08
CA SER A 419 -12.70 -7.63 0.16
C SER A 419 -13.17 -8.67 -0.86
N ARG A 420 -14.37 -8.50 -1.43
CA ARG A 420 -14.99 -9.42 -2.41
C ARG A 420 -15.01 -8.83 -3.82
N GLU A 421 -14.46 -7.65 -4.03
CA GLU A 421 -14.53 -6.95 -5.33
C GLU A 421 -13.99 -7.81 -6.49
N TYR A 422 -12.92 -8.58 -6.26
CA TYR A 422 -12.35 -9.45 -7.30
C TYR A 422 -13.32 -10.56 -7.76
N VAL A 423 -14.25 -11.00 -6.90
CA VAL A 423 -15.29 -11.97 -7.28
C VAL A 423 -16.24 -11.35 -8.31
N TYR A 424 -16.51 -10.05 -8.18
CA TYR A 424 -17.33 -9.30 -9.13
C TYR A 424 -16.62 -9.15 -10.47
N ASP A 425 -15.31 -8.93 -10.45
CA ASP A 425 -14.46 -8.86 -11.64
C ASP A 425 -14.46 -10.19 -12.41
N ASP A 426 -14.21 -11.29 -11.71
CA ASP A 426 -14.16 -12.62 -12.30
C ASP A 426 -15.53 -13.03 -12.88
N ARG A 427 -16.62 -12.64 -12.20
CA ARG A 427 -17.99 -12.89 -12.69
C ARG A 427 -18.33 -12.04 -13.91
N LEU A 428 -17.95 -10.76 -13.92
CA LEU A 428 -18.14 -9.88 -15.08
C LEU A 428 -17.40 -10.43 -16.30
N GLN A 429 -16.13 -10.82 -16.13
CA GLN A 429 -15.32 -11.39 -17.20
C GLN A 429 -15.95 -12.67 -17.78
N GLN A 430 -16.47 -13.56 -16.92
CA GLN A 430 -17.17 -14.77 -17.36
C GLN A 430 -18.45 -14.47 -18.15
N LEU A 431 -19.25 -13.51 -17.68
CA LEU A 431 -20.49 -13.13 -18.35
C LEU A 431 -20.21 -12.49 -19.72
N GLU A 432 -19.18 -11.65 -19.81
CA GLU A 432 -18.78 -10.98 -21.05
C GLU A 432 -18.16 -11.95 -22.09
N GLN A 433 -17.53 -13.04 -21.65
CA GLN A 433 -16.95 -14.07 -22.52
C GLN A 433 -17.97 -15.11 -23.04
N SER A 434 -19.20 -15.13 -22.50
CA SER A 434 -20.18 -16.20 -22.74
C SER A 434 -21.03 -16.10 -24.03
N GLY A 435 -20.70 -15.20 -24.96
CA GLY A 435 -21.45 -14.97 -26.21
C GLY A 435 -22.55 -13.90 -26.08
N PRO A 436 -23.49 -13.78 -27.05
CA PRO A 436 -24.49 -12.70 -27.05
C PRO A 436 -25.35 -12.75 -25.77
N PRO A 437 -25.49 -11.62 -25.05
CA PRO A 437 -26.03 -11.63 -23.69
C PRO A 437 -27.53 -11.92 -23.69
N GLN A 438 -27.94 -12.95 -22.95
CA GLN A 438 -29.35 -13.14 -22.62
C GLN A 438 -29.85 -12.00 -21.70
N PRO A 439 -31.16 -11.66 -21.67
CA PRO A 439 -31.69 -10.55 -20.88
C PRO A 439 -31.28 -10.56 -19.39
N GLY A 440 -31.20 -11.75 -18.78
CA GLY A 440 -30.74 -11.91 -17.40
C GLY A 440 -29.26 -11.54 -17.18
N ASN A 441 -28.40 -11.81 -18.17
CA ASN A 441 -26.97 -11.48 -18.11
C ASN A 441 -26.76 -9.96 -18.19
N VAL A 442 -27.58 -9.24 -18.97
CA VAL A 442 -27.49 -7.77 -19.08
C VAL A 442 -27.79 -7.11 -17.73
N ALA A 443 -28.85 -7.54 -17.04
CA ALA A 443 -29.21 -7.02 -15.73
C ALA A 443 -28.13 -7.32 -14.66
N GLU A 444 -27.54 -8.52 -14.69
CA GLU A 444 -26.46 -8.89 -13.77
C GLU A 444 -25.19 -8.06 -14.03
N ILE A 445 -24.78 -7.88 -15.29
CA ILE A 445 -23.62 -7.04 -15.67
C ILE A 445 -23.84 -5.59 -15.20
N GLN A 446 -25.02 -5.01 -15.44
CA GLN A 446 -25.34 -3.66 -14.98
C GLN A 446 -25.24 -3.53 -13.47
N ARG A 447 -25.80 -4.49 -12.72
CA ARG A 447 -25.74 -4.53 -11.26
C ARG A 447 -24.31 -4.61 -10.74
N LEU A 448 -23.48 -5.48 -11.31
CA LEU A 448 -22.07 -5.65 -10.89
C LEU A 448 -21.24 -4.39 -11.20
N ARG A 449 -21.45 -3.76 -12.36
CA ARG A 449 -20.79 -2.49 -12.72
C ARG A 449 -21.19 -1.35 -11.78
N GLU A 450 -22.46 -1.27 -11.40
CA GLU A 450 -22.95 -0.27 -10.45
C GLU A 450 -22.34 -0.46 -9.05
N LEU A 451 -22.31 -1.71 -8.54
CA LEU A 451 -21.65 -2.03 -7.27
C LEU A 451 -20.17 -1.62 -7.27
N LYS A 452 -19.44 -1.90 -8.36
CA LYS A 452 -18.05 -1.46 -8.51
C LYS A 452 -17.91 0.06 -8.52
N ARG A 453 -18.82 0.77 -9.19
CA ARG A 453 -18.83 2.24 -9.21
C ARG A 453 -19.03 2.80 -7.80
N GLN A 454 -19.98 2.25 -7.05
CA GLN A 454 -20.24 2.65 -5.65
C GLN A 454 -19.02 2.38 -4.77
N LEU A 455 -18.40 1.20 -4.87
CA LEU A 455 -17.18 0.86 -4.14
C LEU A 455 -16.05 1.85 -4.42
N ARG A 456 -15.82 2.22 -5.70
CA ARG A 456 -14.79 3.21 -6.08
C ARG A 456 -15.05 4.60 -5.51
N GLN A 457 -16.31 5.03 -5.44
CA GLN A 457 -16.66 6.30 -4.81
C GLN A 457 -16.39 6.27 -3.31
N MET A 458 -16.67 5.13 -2.67
CA MET A 458 -16.42 4.92 -1.24
C MET A 458 -14.93 4.77 -0.91
N ASP A 459 -14.09 4.28 -1.83
CA ASP A 459 -12.63 4.17 -1.63
C ASP A 459 -12.01 5.52 -1.21
N ALA A 460 -12.37 6.59 -1.91
CA ALA A 460 -11.91 7.95 -1.59
C ALA A 460 -12.44 8.44 -0.23
N SER A 461 -13.73 8.19 0.05
CA SER A 461 -14.36 8.63 1.31
C SER A 461 -13.76 7.94 2.53
N TYR A 462 -13.41 6.66 2.40
CA TYR A 462 -12.81 5.90 3.49
C TYR A 462 -11.28 5.90 3.43
N GLY A 463 -10.65 6.52 2.44
CA GLY A 463 -9.18 6.52 2.29
C GLY A 463 -8.60 5.12 2.14
N TYR A 464 -9.32 4.21 1.48
CA TYR A 464 -8.80 2.90 1.13
C TYR A 464 -7.91 3.01 -0.12
N TYR A 465 -6.63 2.71 0.06
CA TYR A 465 -5.66 2.63 -1.03
C TYR A 465 -5.23 1.18 -1.18
N ASP A 466 -5.48 0.62 -2.37
CA ASP A 466 -5.02 -0.72 -2.70
C ASP A 466 -3.50 -0.70 -2.92
N ARG A 467 -2.72 -1.07 -1.91
CA ARG A 467 -1.27 -1.23 -2.05
C ARG A 467 -0.91 -2.49 -2.84
N SER A 468 -1.85 -3.41 -3.05
CA SER A 468 -1.60 -4.64 -3.81
C SER A 468 -1.56 -4.41 -5.33
N THR A 469 -2.02 -3.25 -5.83
CA THR A 469 -1.72 -2.82 -7.22
C THR A 469 -0.27 -2.43 -7.43
N VAL A 470 0.58 -2.40 -6.39
CA VAL A 470 2.04 -2.37 -6.56
C VAL A 470 2.56 -3.74 -7.07
N ALA A 471 1.80 -4.83 -6.88
CA ALA A 471 2.21 -6.20 -7.26
C ALA A 471 1.82 -6.63 -8.69
N THR A 472 1.28 -5.76 -9.54
CA THR A 472 1.14 -6.03 -10.99
C THR A 472 1.79 -4.92 -11.82
N GLN A 473 3.06 -4.63 -11.55
CA GLN A 473 3.90 -3.76 -12.39
C GLN A 473 4.31 -4.41 -13.74
N THR A 474 4.01 -5.69 -13.95
CA THR A 474 4.31 -6.46 -15.18
C THR A 474 3.44 -6.14 -16.41
N GLN A 475 2.51 -5.17 -16.32
CA GLN A 475 1.64 -4.76 -17.45
C GLN A 475 1.75 -3.26 -17.85
N ILE A 476 2.66 -2.49 -17.24
CA ILE A 476 2.83 -1.08 -17.60
C ILE A 476 3.45 -0.99 -19.00
N LYS A 477 2.72 -0.37 -19.95
CA LYS A 477 3.19 -0.04 -21.29
C LYS A 477 3.16 1.46 -21.56
N ARG A 478 2.12 2.16 -21.09
CA ARG A 478 1.98 3.62 -21.26
C ARG A 478 2.45 4.37 -20.03
N VAL A 479 3.50 5.18 -20.18
CA VAL A 479 4.06 6.00 -19.10
C VAL A 479 3.99 7.47 -19.48
N LEU A 480 3.48 8.27 -18.56
CA LEU A 480 3.42 9.72 -18.69
C LEU A 480 4.43 10.37 -17.74
N LEU A 481 5.33 11.18 -18.27
CA LEU A 481 6.24 12.01 -17.51
C LEU A 481 5.68 13.44 -17.45
N ILE A 482 5.64 14.05 -16.26
CA ILE A 482 5.08 15.39 -16.08
C ILE A 482 6.12 16.30 -15.43
N ASN A 483 6.50 17.38 -16.12
CA ASN A 483 7.11 18.53 -15.45
C ASN A 483 5.96 19.35 -14.87
N THR A 484 5.80 19.32 -13.55
CA THR A 484 4.62 19.89 -12.89
C THR A 484 4.58 21.42 -13.05
N PRO A 485 3.41 21.99 -13.40
CA PRO A 485 3.29 23.40 -13.77
C PRO A 485 3.44 24.34 -12.57
N THR A 486 4.32 25.33 -12.73
CA THR A 486 4.61 26.42 -11.77
C THR A 486 4.26 27.80 -12.32
N ALA A 487 4.07 27.95 -13.62
CA ALA A 487 3.81 29.22 -14.32
C ALA A 487 2.75 30.14 -13.66
N GLU A 488 1.66 29.58 -13.10
CA GLU A 488 0.58 30.34 -12.45
C GLU A 488 1.03 31.14 -11.20
N ASP A 489 2.07 30.67 -10.50
CA ASP A 489 2.49 31.21 -9.20
C ASP A 489 3.96 31.67 -9.19
N GLY A 490 4.56 31.82 -10.36
CA GLY A 490 5.99 32.09 -10.54
C GLY A 490 6.77 30.83 -10.95
N TYR A 491 7.58 30.98 -12.00
CA TYR A 491 8.34 29.90 -12.60
C TYR A 491 9.42 29.37 -11.65
N VAL A 492 9.63 28.05 -11.66
CA VAL A 492 10.74 27.38 -10.98
C VAL A 492 11.60 26.65 -11.99
N SER A 493 12.90 26.97 -12.02
CA SER A 493 13.86 26.23 -12.83
C SER A 493 14.39 25.04 -12.03
N ARG A 494 13.86 23.85 -12.29
CA ARG A 494 14.14 22.62 -11.50
C ARG A 494 15.59 22.14 -11.62
N GLU A 495 16.25 22.37 -12.75
CA GLU A 495 17.65 21.95 -12.99
C GLU A 495 18.71 22.81 -12.31
N MET A 496 18.30 23.94 -11.72
CA MET A 496 19.20 24.83 -11.01
C MET A 496 19.38 24.36 -9.56
N ALA A 497 20.37 24.91 -8.86
CA ALA A 497 20.70 24.52 -7.49
C ALA A 497 20.91 22.99 -7.35
N GLY A 498 21.64 22.39 -8.29
CA GLY A 498 21.92 20.96 -8.30
C GLY A 498 20.69 20.06 -8.51
N GLY A 499 19.55 20.60 -8.97
CA GLY A 499 18.31 19.84 -9.13
C GLY A 499 17.27 20.08 -8.04
N LEU A 500 17.59 20.88 -7.02
CA LEU A 500 16.65 21.21 -5.93
C LEU A 500 15.64 22.30 -6.34
N GLY A 501 15.88 23.00 -7.44
CA GLY A 501 15.04 24.07 -7.96
C GLY A 501 15.47 25.46 -7.50
N PHE A 502 15.20 26.46 -8.34
CA PHE A 502 15.54 27.86 -8.13
C PHE A 502 14.42 28.75 -8.67
N ASP A 503 14.16 29.88 -8.01
CA ASP A 503 13.14 30.83 -8.47
C ASP A 503 13.53 31.41 -9.83
N SER A 504 12.59 31.38 -10.77
CA SER A 504 12.82 31.77 -12.16
C SER A 504 11.76 32.76 -12.66
N SER A 505 11.79 33.05 -13.96
CA SER A 505 10.83 33.91 -14.63
C SER A 505 10.50 33.36 -16.02
N ALA A 506 9.48 33.92 -16.68
CA ALA A 506 9.14 33.60 -18.06
C ALA A 506 10.29 33.85 -19.07
N ARG A 507 11.36 34.55 -18.65
CA ARG A 507 12.56 34.79 -19.47
C ARG A 507 13.62 33.70 -19.32
N MET A 508 13.46 32.79 -18.35
CA MET A 508 14.35 31.67 -18.09
C MET A 508 13.52 30.40 -17.88
N ILE A 509 13.28 29.67 -18.95
CA ILE A 509 12.57 28.38 -18.94
C ILE A 509 13.52 27.38 -19.59
N LEU A 510 14.05 26.45 -18.80
CA LEU A 510 14.95 25.41 -19.26
C LEU A 510 14.15 24.13 -19.55
N PRO A 511 14.57 23.32 -20.54
CA PRO A 511 13.96 22.01 -20.77
C PRO A 511 14.13 21.10 -19.55
N PRO A 512 13.19 20.17 -19.28
CA PRO A 512 13.33 19.17 -18.23
C PRO A 512 14.21 18.00 -18.72
N LEU A 513 15.53 18.18 -18.72
CA LEU A 513 16.52 17.22 -19.25
C LEU A 513 16.46 15.87 -18.51
N ASP A 514 16.24 15.87 -17.19
CA ASP A 514 16.05 14.65 -16.40
C ASP A 514 14.91 13.80 -16.99
N LEU A 515 13.74 14.40 -17.25
CA LEU A 515 12.61 13.69 -17.87
C LEU A 515 12.91 13.24 -19.31
N ALA A 516 13.69 14.01 -20.07
CA ALA A 516 14.08 13.63 -21.42
C ALA A 516 15.01 12.41 -21.45
N TYR A 517 15.91 12.26 -20.47
CA TYR A 517 16.69 11.04 -20.28
C TYR A 517 15.80 9.86 -19.86
N LEU A 518 14.91 10.04 -18.88
CA LEU A 518 13.97 8.98 -18.46
C LEU A 518 13.12 8.50 -19.66
N ALA A 519 12.62 9.42 -20.46
CA ALA A 519 11.83 9.11 -21.64
C ALA A 519 12.63 8.32 -22.68
N ALA A 520 13.89 8.70 -22.93
CA ALA A 520 14.75 8.01 -23.88
C ALA A 520 15.04 6.57 -23.44
N THR A 521 15.37 6.35 -22.17
CA THR A 521 15.61 5.01 -21.60
C THR A 521 14.36 4.15 -21.71
N LEU A 522 13.20 4.65 -21.25
CA LEU A 522 11.96 3.89 -21.33
C LEU A 522 11.53 3.61 -22.77
N ARG A 523 11.75 4.55 -23.69
CA ARG A 523 11.46 4.33 -25.12
C ARG A 523 12.32 3.21 -25.71
N GLN A 524 13.61 3.13 -25.36
CA GLN A 524 14.49 2.03 -25.79
C GLN A 524 14.04 0.66 -25.24
N GLU A 525 13.43 0.65 -24.05
CA GLU A 525 12.85 -0.55 -23.45
C GLU A 525 11.44 -0.89 -23.97
N GLY A 526 10.90 -0.12 -24.93
CA GLY A 526 9.64 -0.41 -25.62
C GLY A 526 8.38 0.12 -24.96
N TYR A 527 8.49 1.06 -24.02
CA TYR A 527 7.35 1.77 -23.46
C TYR A 527 6.79 2.82 -24.43
N ASP A 528 5.49 3.06 -24.36
CA ASP A 528 4.81 4.19 -25.00
C ASP A 528 4.89 5.39 -24.05
N ILE A 529 5.65 6.42 -24.45
CA ILE A 529 6.06 7.53 -23.59
C ILE A 529 5.53 8.86 -24.10
N SER A 530 4.96 9.64 -23.18
CA SER A 530 4.61 11.05 -23.39
C SER A 530 5.25 11.92 -22.30
N ILE A 531 5.67 13.13 -22.68
CA ILE A 531 6.07 14.18 -21.73
C ILE A 531 5.02 15.29 -21.78
N LEU A 532 4.49 15.66 -20.61
CA LEU A 532 3.71 16.88 -20.44
C LEU A 532 4.54 17.89 -19.64
N ASP A 533 5.13 18.84 -20.36
CA ASP A 533 5.88 19.94 -19.77
C ASP A 533 4.95 21.13 -19.49
N GLY A 534 4.45 21.23 -18.26
CA GLY A 534 3.52 22.28 -17.87
C GLY A 534 4.10 23.69 -18.03
N ASP A 535 5.37 23.88 -17.67
CA ASP A 535 6.03 25.18 -17.74
C ASP A 535 6.49 25.52 -19.16
N GLY A 536 7.08 24.56 -19.88
CA GLY A 536 7.47 24.74 -21.28
C GLY A 536 6.28 25.08 -22.17
N ALA A 537 5.17 24.36 -22.01
CA ALA A 537 3.95 24.60 -22.79
C ALA A 537 3.09 25.77 -22.28
N GLY A 538 3.42 26.37 -21.13
CA GLY A 538 2.66 27.46 -20.51
C GLY A 538 1.24 27.03 -20.13
N LEU A 539 1.06 25.79 -19.68
CA LEU A 539 -0.23 25.19 -19.35
C LEU A 539 -0.62 25.48 -17.90
N THR A 540 -1.91 25.70 -17.69
CA THR A 540 -2.49 25.77 -16.33
C THR A 540 -2.49 24.39 -15.68
N ARG A 541 -2.53 24.33 -14.34
CA ARG A 541 -2.66 23.06 -13.61
C ARG A 541 -3.84 22.23 -14.08
N GLN A 542 -4.97 22.90 -14.32
CA GLN A 542 -6.18 22.25 -14.78
C GLN A 542 -6.00 21.66 -16.19
N ALA A 543 -5.32 22.38 -17.09
CA ALA A 543 -5.03 21.89 -18.43
C ALA A 543 -4.12 20.65 -18.40
N VAL A 544 -3.05 20.66 -17.58
CA VAL A 544 -2.16 19.50 -17.43
C VAL A 544 -2.93 18.30 -16.85
N LEU A 545 -3.77 18.50 -15.82
CA LEU A 545 -4.61 17.42 -15.26
C LEU A 545 -5.60 16.85 -16.29
N GLN A 546 -6.16 17.70 -17.16
CA GLN A 546 -7.08 17.27 -18.21
C GLN A 546 -6.37 16.46 -19.29
N GLN A 547 -5.21 16.94 -19.77
CA GLN A 547 -4.41 16.23 -20.76
C GLN A 547 -3.88 14.90 -20.21
N ALA A 548 -3.43 14.87 -18.96
CA ALA A 548 -2.98 13.64 -18.30
C ALA A 548 -4.07 12.56 -18.28
N ARG A 549 -5.34 12.93 -18.11
CA ARG A 549 -6.48 11.99 -18.18
C ARG A 549 -6.74 11.47 -19.59
N GLN A 550 -6.58 12.33 -20.60
CA GLN A 550 -6.80 11.96 -22.00
C GLN A 550 -5.77 10.96 -22.52
N LEU A 551 -4.55 10.99 -21.97
CA LEU A 551 -3.47 10.06 -22.34
C LEU A 551 -3.65 8.66 -21.74
N GLU A 552 -4.61 8.47 -20.83
CA GLU A 552 -4.90 7.19 -20.14
C GLU A 552 -3.63 6.39 -19.74
N PRO A 553 -2.71 7.03 -18.98
CA PRO A 553 -1.45 6.40 -18.61
C PRO A 553 -1.66 5.26 -17.62
N GLN A 554 -0.76 4.28 -17.64
CA GLN A 554 -0.70 3.21 -16.64
C GLN A 554 0.26 3.55 -15.51
N ALA A 555 1.29 4.35 -15.81
CA ALA A 555 2.17 4.96 -14.81
C ALA A 555 2.38 6.45 -15.11
N VAL A 556 2.50 7.25 -14.05
CA VAL A 556 2.79 8.67 -14.12
C VAL A 556 3.96 8.99 -13.20
N ILE A 557 4.95 9.71 -13.73
CA ILE A 557 6.10 10.19 -12.97
C ILE A 557 6.08 11.72 -13.03
N ALA A 558 5.79 12.37 -11.91
CA ALA A 558 5.67 13.82 -11.81
C ALA A 558 6.83 14.43 -11.04
N THR A 559 7.48 15.45 -11.60
CA THR A 559 8.62 16.11 -10.94
C THR A 559 8.18 16.92 -9.72
N LEU A 560 9.07 17.05 -8.74
CA LEU A 560 8.91 17.93 -7.60
C LEU A 560 10.26 18.55 -7.22
N SER A 561 10.23 19.81 -6.83
CA SER A 561 11.41 20.57 -6.40
C SER A 561 11.11 21.35 -5.12
N LEU A 562 12.14 21.80 -4.41
CA LEU A 562 12.03 22.40 -3.08
C LEU A 562 11.18 23.70 -3.06
N PRO A 563 11.43 24.72 -3.91
CA PRO A 563 10.66 25.97 -3.88
C PRO A 563 9.22 25.83 -4.39
N SER A 564 8.90 24.77 -5.12
CA SER A 564 7.56 24.44 -5.61
C SER A 564 6.86 23.35 -4.78
N MET A 565 7.51 22.82 -3.74
CA MET A 565 7.12 21.57 -3.07
C MET A 565 5.64 21.51 -2.68
N LYS A 566 5.14 22.49 -1.92
CA LYS A 566 3.72 22.54 -1.49
C LYS A 566 2.74 22.51 -2.68
N ARG A 567 3.11 23.19 -3.77
CA ARG A 567 2.30 23.31 -5.00
C ARG A 567 2.34 22.00 -5.80
N ASP A 568 3.53 21.40 -5.91
CA ASP A 568 3.73 20.10 -6.56
C ASP A 568 2.99 18.99 -5.81
N ILE A 569 3.09 18.93 -4.47
CA ILE A 569 2.33 17.98 -3.63
C ILE A 569 0.83 18.10 -3.88
N SER A 570 0.30 19.33 -3.89
CA SER A 570 -1.11 19.60 -4.17
C SER A 570 -1.52 19.15 -5.57
N PHE A 571 -0.67 19.37 -6.56
CA PHE A 571 -0.89 18.92 -7.94
C PHE A 571 -0.91 17.39 -8.03
N VAL A 572 0.08 16.71 -7.46
CA VAL A 572 0.19 15.24 -7.46
C VAL A 572 -0.98 14.60 -6.74
N ARG A 573 -1.44 15.19 -5.62
CA ARG A 573 -2.64 14.74 -4.91
C ARG A 573 -3.88 14.75 -5.81
N LYS A 574 -4.10 15.84 -6.56
CA LYS A 574 -5.22 15.96 -7.51
C LYS A 574 -5.08 15.00 -8.70
N LEU A 575 -3.85 14.80 -9.17
CA LEU A 575 -3.52 13.85 -10.23
C LEU A 575 -3.88 12.42 -9.80
N ARG A 576 -3.45 12.02 -8.59
CA ARG A 576 -3.74 10.71 -8.00
C ARG A 576 -5.23 10.44 -7.80
N GLN A 577 -5.98 11.45 -7.36
CA GLN A 577 -7.45 11.36 -7.21
C GLN A 577 -8.18 11.18 -8.54
N GLY A 578 -7.58 11.61 -9.65
CA GLY A 578 -8.20 11.65 -10.97
C GLY A 578 -7.73 10.57 -11.94
N LEU A 579 -6.76 9.73 -11.57
CA LEU A 579 -6.15 8.73 -12.44
C LEU A 579 -6.08 7.36 -11.77
N ALA A 580 -6.40 6.31 -12.53
CA ALA A 580 -6.21 4.92 -12.15
C ALA A 580 -4.85 4.41 -12.67
N ALA A 581 -3.77 5.08 -12.27
CA ALA A 581 -2.40 4.79 -12.66
C ALA A 581 -1.51 4.65 -11.43
N VAL A 582 -0.35 4.00 -11.58
CA VAL A 582 0.75 4.13 -10.61
C VAL A 582 1.25 5.58 -10.69
N VAL A 583 1.33 6.28 -9.56
CA VAL A 583 1.80 7.66 -9.50
C VAL A 583 3.06 7.73 -8.64
N ALA A 584 4.17 8.05 -9.27
CA ALA A 584 5.44 8.29 -8.61
C ALA A 584 5.80 9.78 -8.64
N VAL A 585 6.48 10.25 -7.59
CA VAL A 585 7.08 11.59 -7.57
C VAL A 585 8.57 11.48 -7.86
N ARG A 586 9.04 12.21 -8.86
CA ARG A 586 10.46 12.34 -9.20
C ARG A 586 11.03 13.57 -8.51
N THR A 587 12.03 13.40 -7.66
CA THR A 587 12.71 14.53 -6.99
C THR A 587 14.20 14.24 -6.83
N LEU A 588 15.00 15.29 -6.78
CA LEU A 588 16.43 15.21 -6.49
C LEU A 588 16.77 15.59 -5.04
N ILE A 589 15.77 15.82 -4.19
CA ILE A 589 15.94 16.15 -2.77
C ILE A 589 16.41 14.90 -2.00
N PRO A 590 17.65 14.86 -1.46
CA PRO A 590 18.17 13.69 -0.76
C PRO A 590 18.02 13.85 0.76
N TYR A 591 16.81 14.21 1.23
CA TYR A 591 16.54 14.47 2.64
C TYR A 591 15.26 13.76 3.10
N GLN A 592 15.43 12.67 3.85
CA GLN A 592 14.36 11.74 4.22
C GLN A 592 13.12 12.39 4.87
N PRO A 593 13.24 13.36 5.81
CA PRO A 593 12.05 14.02 6.38
C PRO A 593 11.18 14.72 5.35
N ILE A 594 11.78 15.34 4.33
CA ILE A 594 11.02 15.98 3.24
C ILE A 594 10.39 14.92 2.34
N ILE A 595 11.07 13.80 2.10
CA ILE A 595 10.55 12.69 1.30
C ILE A 595 9.35 12.04 1.99
N GLU A 596 9.42 11.88 3.32
CA GLU A 596 8.31 11.41 4.15
C GLU A 596 7.10 12.37 4.05
N GLU A 597 7.33 13.68 4.14
CA GLU A 597 6.30 14.71 3.95
C GLU A 597 5.67 14.63 2.55
N ILE A 598 6.49 14.54 1.50
CA ILE A 598 6.02 14.39 0.10
C ILE A 598 5.12 13.17 -0.02
N LEU A 599 5.53 12.00 0.49
CA LEU A 599 4.74 10.77 0.40
C LEU A 599 3.43 10.87 1.19
N ALA A 600 3.50 11.34 2.44
CA ALA A 600 2.36 11.44 3.33
C ALA A 600 1.30 12.41 2.78
N GLU A 601 1.73 13.52 2.20
CA GLU A 601 0.83 14.56 1.75
C GLU A 601 0.35 14.38 0.30
N SER A 602 1.19 13.89 -0.62
CA SER A 602 0.81 13.77 -2.03
C SER A 602 -0.08 12.56 -2.32
N GLY A 603 0.02 11.50 -1.52
CA GLY A 603 -0.63 10.22 -1.80
C GLY A 603 -0.02 9.47 -2.99
N ALA A 604 1.20 9.84 -3.42
CA ALA A 604 1.97 9.09 -4.40
C ALA A 604 2.26 7.67 -3.90
N ASP A 605 2.34 6.70 -4.81
CA ASP A 605 2.59 5.30 -4.47
C ASP A 605 4.04 5.09 -4.01
N TYR A 606 4.98 5.86 -4.58
CA TYR A 606 6.38 5.95 -4.13
C TYR A 606 7.05 7.24 -4.67
N VAL A 607 8.21 7.56 -4.12
CA VAL A 607 9.11 8.63 -4.58
C VAL A 607 10.32 7.97 -5.25
N ILE A 608 10.76 8.54 -6.37
CA ILE A 608 12.00 8.21 -7.06
C ILE A 608 12.99 9.36 -6.81
N HIS A 609 14.00 9.07 -5.99
CA HIS A 609 15.07 9.99 -5.61
C HIS A 609 16.41 9.59 -6.25
N GLY A 610 17.42 10.45 -6.17
CA GLY A 610 18.76 10.15 -6.70
C GLY A 610 18.84 10.10 -8.24
N GLU A 611 19.85 9.43 -8.79
CA GLU A 611 20.03 9.28 -10.25
C GLU A 611 19.46 7.94 -10.74
N CYS A 612 18.36 8.00 -11.50
CA CYS A 612 17.62 6.80 -11.95
C CYS A 612 17.55 6.64 -13.48
N ASP A 613 18.37 7.39 -14.22
CA ASP A 613 18.26 7.51 -15.68
C ASP A 613 18.32 6.16 -16.42
N LEU A 614 19.18 5.25 -15.96
CA LEU A 614 19.36 3.91 -16.53
C LEU A 614 18.50 2.82 -15.88
N THR A 615 17.95 3.11 -14.69
CA THR A 615 17.25 2.12 -13.87
C THR A 615 15.74 2.36 -13.81
N ILE A 616 15.23 3.44 -14.41
CA ILE A 616 13.82 3.82 -14.33
C ILE A 616 12.88 2.72 -14.82
N GLY A 617 13.24 1.98 -15.87
CA GLY A 617 12.47 0.85 -16.35
C GLY A 617 12.47 -0.33 -15.39
N GLN A 618 13.62 -0.63 -14.79
CA GLN A 618 13.76 -1.65 -13.76
C GLN A 618 12.92 -1.29 -12.52
N ILE A 619 12.89 -0.01 -12.12
CA ILE A 619 12.03 0.51 -11.06
C ILE A 619 10.56 0.28 -11.39
N LEU A 620 10.13 0.62 -12.61
CA LEU A 620 8.74 0.40 -13.06
C LEU A 620 8.35 -1.07 -13.20
N ARG A 621 9.31 -2.00 -13.28
CA ARG A 621 9.09 -3.45 -13.30
C ARG A 621 9.33 -4.13 -11.96
N THR A 622 9.60 -3.39 -10.89
CA THR A 622 10.05 -3.89 -9.58
C THR A 622 11.33 -4.75 -9.61
N GLU A 623 12.15 -4.66 -10.66
CA GLU A 623 13.43 -5.39 -10.78
C GLU A 623 14.51 -4.79 -9.84
N THR A 624 14.39 -3.49 -9.52
CA THR A 624 15.22 -2.80 -8.54
C THR A 624 14.39 -1.83 -7.72
N GLN A 625 14.83 -1.57 -6.49
CA GLN A 625 14.27 -0.55 -5.61
C GLN A 625 15.29 0.57 -5.31
N ALA A 626 16.49 0.51 -5.87
CA ALA A 626 17.51 1.53 -5.66
C ALA A 626 16.99 2.92 -6.08
N GLY A 627 17.19 3.92 -5.21
CA GLY A 627 16.70 5.28 -5.45
C GLY A 627 15.18 5.43 -5.29
N THR A 628 14.52 4.52 -4.55
CA THR A 628 13.09 4.65 -4.25
C THR A 628 12.82 4.84 -2.76
N ALA A 629 11.68 5.45 -2.44
CA ALA A 629 11.18 5.55 -1.08
C ALA A 629 9.65 5.46 -1.06
N TYR A 630 9.07 4.82 -0.04
CA TYR A 630 7.62 4.68 0.10
C TYR A 630 7.20 4.55 1.57
N LEU A 631 5.90 4.63 1.85
CA LEU A 631 5.37 4.46 3.21
C LEU A 631 4.80 3.06 3.42
N GLU A 632 5.41 2.28 4.32
CA GLU A 632 4.92 0.98 4.77
C GLU A 632 4.42 1.08 6.21
N ALA A 633 3.15 0.72 6.46
CA ALA A 633 2.48 0.92 7.76
C ALA A 633 2.69 2.32 8.39
N GLY A 634 2.79 3.37 7.57
CA GLY A 634 3.01 4.75 8.02
C GLY A 634 4.46 5.10 8.36
N LYS A 635 5.42 4.22 8.05
CA LYS A 635 6.86 4.47 8.22
C LYS A 635 7.54 4.58 6.86
N LEU A 636 8.50 5.49 6.76
CA LEU A 636 9.36 5.62 5.58
C LEU A 636 10.23 4.36 5.40
N VAL A 637 10.06 3.69 4.27
CA VAL A 637 11.01 2.74 3.72
C VAL A 637 11.87 3.48 2.71
N TRP A 638 13.18 3.46 2.92
CA TRP A 638 14.16 4.19 2.13
C TRP A 638 15.15 3.21 1.50
N HIS A 639 15.36 3.34 0.19
CA HIS A 639 16.39 2.61 -0.53
C HIS A 639 17.42 3.61 -1.08
N GLU A 640 18.69 3.40 -0.75
CA GLU A 640 19.79 4.20 -1.30
C GLU A 640 19.82 4.15 -2.84
N ASP A 641 20.26 5.24 -3.46
CA ASP A 641 20.38 5.30 -4.91
C ASP A 641 21.66 4.64 -5.41
N ASP A 642 21.60 4.09 -6.63
CA ASP A 642 22.76 3.51 -7.32
C ASP A 642 23.15 4.42 -8.49
N LYS A 643 24.07 5.35 -8.22
CA LYS A 643 24.47 6.37 -9.20
C LYS A 643 25.24 5.72 -10.35
N PRO A 644 24.89 6.01 -11.62
CA PRO A 644 25.53 5.38 -12.77
C PRO A 644 27.01 5.73 -12.83
N THR A 645 27.89 4.74 -12.88
CA THR A 645 29.35 4.97 -12.93
C THR A 645 29.84 5.36 -14.32
N ASN A 646 29.24 4.78 -15.37
CA ASN A 646 29.50 5.11 -16.76
C ASN A 646 28.37 5.97 -17.34
N LEU A 647 28.65 7.25 -17.58
CA LEU A 647 27.66 8.17 -18.16
C LEU A 647 27.51 7.98 -19.69
N ASP A 648 28.40 7.25 -20.35
CA ASP A 648 28.26 6.94 -21.79
C ASP A 648 27.20 5.89 -22.08
N ALA A 649 26.70 5.21 -21.05
CA ALA A 649 25.55 4.33 -21.17
C ALA A 649 24.22 5.10 -21.29
N LEU A 650 24.20 6.42 -20.98
CA LEU A 650 22.99 7.23 -21.10
C LEU A 650 22.57 7.35 -22.57
N PRO A 651 21.27 7.16 -22.89
CA PRO A 651 20.78 7.41 -24.23
C PRO A 651 20.75 8.91 -24.54
N LEU A 652 20.65 9.28 -25.82
CA LEU A 652 20.39 10.66 -26.20
C LEU A 652 19.02 11.10 -25.65
N PRO A 653 18.90 12.28 -25.00
CA PRO A 653 17.64 12.75 -24.45
C PRO A 653 16.53 12.85 -25.50
N ALA A 654 15.30 12.43 -25.17
CA ALA A 654 14.13 12.45 -26.05
C ALA A 654 13.58 13.88 -26.28
N ARG A 655 14.38 14.74 -26.92
CA ARG A 655 14.05 16.15 -27.19
C ARG A 655 12.89 16.31 -28.16
N ASP A 656 12.59 15.29 -28.96
CA ASP A 656 11.43 15.26 -29.84
C ASP A 656 10.09 15.34 -29.08
N LEU A 657 10.08 15.00 -27.79
CA LEU A 657 8.90 15.10 -26.92
C LEU A 657 8.76 16.45 -26.20
N LEU A 658 9.66 17.40 -26.44
CA LEU A 658 9.71 18.68 -25.73
C LEU A 658 9.31 19.87 -26.62
N THR A 659 8.89 20.97 -26.01
CA THR A 659 8.56 22.25 -26.70
C THR A 659 9.82 23.10 -26.91
N ASN A 660 10.76 22.59 -27.71
CA ASN A 660 12.12 23.11 -27.82
C ASN A 660 12.23 24.62 -28.14
N GLU A 661 11.32 25.13 -28.96
CA GLU A 661 11.27 26.53 -29.39
C GLU A 661 10.89 27.52 -28.27
N ARG A 662 10.32 27.03 -27.17
CA ARG A 662 9.85 27.85 -26.04
C ARG A 662 10.91 28.05 -24.97
N TYR A 663 11.89 27.16 -24.88
CA TYR A 663 12.94 27.26 -23.88
C TYR A 663 13.85 28.45 -24.17
N CYS A 664 14.25 29.13 -23.11
CA CYS A 664 15.02 30.37 -23.19
C CYS A 664 15.95 30.45 -22.00
N TYR A 665 17.19 30.84 -22.25
CA TYR A 665 18.13 31.24 -21.22
C TYR A 665 18.51 32.72 -21.44
N PRO A 666 18.42 33.61 -20.44
CA PRO A 666 18.59 35.05 -20.65
C PRO A 666 19.86 35.49 -21.39
N LEU A 667 20.96 34.74 -21.25
CA LEU A 667 22.25 35.07 -21.85
C LEU A 667 22.48 34.45 -23.25
N LEU A 668 21.70 33.43 -23.61
CA LEU A 668 21.76 32.76 -24.93
C LEU A 668 20.56 33.09 -25.83
N GLY A 669 19.40 33.38 -25.25
CA GLY A 669 18.13 33.70 -25.92
C GLY A 669 17.19 32.50 -26.05
N GLN A 670 16.10 32.69 -26.80
CA GLN A 670 15.08 31.67 -27.08
C GLN A 670 15.63 30.52 -27.96
N GLY A 671 15.03 29.33 -27.87
CA GLY A 671 15.50 28.12 -28.54
C GLY A 671 16.77 27.54 -27.91
N THR A 672 16.96 27.75 -26.60
CA THR A 672 18.09 27.18 -25.85
C THR A 672 17.72 25.80 -25.33
N THR A 673 18.60 24.81 -25.52
CA THR A 673 18.52 23.50 -24.85
C THR A 673 19.66 23.32 -23.85
N THR A 674 19.58 22.31 -23.00
CA THR A 674 20.60 21.98 -22.01
C THR A 674 21.33 20.68 -22.35
N VAL A 675 22.58 20.59 -21.94
CA VAL A 675 23.40 19.36 -22.02
C VAL A 675 24.10 19.15 -20.68
N GLN A 676 24.03 17.92 -20.16
CA GLN A 676 24.82 17.48 -19.00
C GLN A 676 25.95 16.58 -19.52
N SER A 677 27.18 17.10 -19.53
CA SER A 677 28.36 16.39 -20.04
C SER A 677 29.09 15.64 -18.91
N SER A 678 28.92 16.08 -17.66
CA SER A 678 29.47 15.44 -16.46
C SER A 678 28.57 15.63 -15.25
N ARG A 679 28.66 14.74 -14.26
CA ARG A 679 27.93 14.80 -12.98
C ARG A 679 28.89 14.65 -11.81
N GLY A 680 28.55 15.28 -10.70
CA GLY A 680 29.33 15.23 -9.46
C GLY A 680 30.36 16.36 -9.38
N CYS A 681 30.81 16.66 -8.16
CA CYS A 681 31.79 17.74 -7.94
C CYS A 681 32.61 17.49 -6.67
N PRO A 682 33.95 17.46 -6.75
CA PRO A 682 34.81 17.09 -5.61
C PRO A 682 35.11 18.27 -4.66
N TYR A 683 34.74 19.50 -5.02
CA TYR A 683 35.19 20.71 -4.33
C TYR A 683 34.57 20.91 -2.94
N ALA A 684 35.32 21.62 -2.09
CA ALA A 684 34.98 21.84 -0.68
C ALA A 684 33.84 22.85 -0.46
N CYS A 685 33.48 23.66 -1.47
CA CYS A 685 32.29 24.51 -1.44
C CYS A 685 30.98 23.72 -1.26
N ARG A 686 31.02 22.37 -1.27
CA ARG A 686 29.97 21.47 -0.78
C ARG A 686 29.39 21.84 0.58
N TYR A 687 30.11 22.65 1.36
CA TYR A 687 29.60 23.20 2.62
C TYR A 687 28.23 23.86 2.44
N TYR A 688 28.06 24.72 1.43
CA TYR A 688 26.80 25.38 1.10
C TYR A 688 26.19 24.90 -0.23
N CYS A 689 27.01 24.43 -1.17
CA CYS A 689 26.58 24.14 -2.52
C CYS A 689 25.80 22.81 -2.60
N PRO A 690 24.61 22.77 -3.22
CA PRO A 690 23.81 21.54 -3.33
C PRO A 690 24.27 20.58 -4.44
N TYR A 691 25.13 20.99 -5.39
CA TYR A 691 25.55 20.11 -6.49
C TYR A 691 26.26 18.83 -6.00
N PRO A 692 27.27 18.89 -5.09
CA PRO A 692 27.88 17.68 -4.53
C PRO A 692 26.94 16.85 -3.65
N LEU A 693 25.91 17.46 -3.06
CA LEU A 693 24.89 16.77 -2.25
C LEU A 693 24.04 15.87 -3.15
N VAL A 694 23.55 16.40 -4.28
CA VAL A 694 22.67 15.66 -5.19
C VAL A 694 23.46 14.70 -6.10
N GLN A 695 24.50 15.20 -6.76
CA GLN A 695 25.22 14.44 -7.82
C GLN A 695 26.39 13.60 -7.28
N GLY A 696 26.70 13.75 -5.99
CA GLY A 696 27.84 13.11 -5.33
C GLY A 696 29.18 13.85 -5.52
N ARG A 697 30.18 13.38 -4.77
CA ARG A 697 31.55 13.93 -4.79
C ARG A 697 32.44 13.34 -5.89
N LEU A 698 32.12 12.13 -6.33
CA LEU A 698 32.83 11.48 -7.42
C LEU A 698 32.40 12.14 -8.73
N TRP A 699 33.35 12.80 -9.38
CA TRP A 699 33.14 13.36 -10.72
C TRP A 699 33.12 12.22 -11.75
N ARG A 700 32.07 12.21 -12.56
CA ARG A 700 31.85 11.23 -13.63
C ARG A 700 31.54 12.01 -14.90
N ALA A 701 32.13 11.63 -16.01
CA ALA A 701 31.98 12.37 -17.25
C ALA A 701 31.75 11.44 -18.44
N ARG A 702 31.04 11.98 -19.43
CA ARG A 702 30.86 11.34 -20.73
C ARG A 702 32.11 11.52 -21.59
N SER A 703 32.42 10.58 -22.47
CA SER A 703 33.50 10.76 -23.45
C SER A 703 33.25 11.95 -24.38
N PRO A 704 34.30 12.61 -24.90
CA PRO A 704 34.16 13.68 -25.88
C PRO A 704 33.27 13.31 -27.08
N GLU A 705 33.41 12.09 -27.59
CA GLU A 705 32.69 11.57 -28.75
C GLU A 705 31.20 11.41 -28.43
N HIS A 706 30.87 10.94 -27.23
CA HIS A 706 29.49 10.78 -26.81
C HIS A 706 28.80 12.13 -26.57
N VAL A 707 29.51 13.11 -25.98
CA VAL A 707 29.01 14.49 -25.88
C VAL A 707 28.80 15.09 -27.27
N PHE A 708 29.75 14.91 -28.18
CA PHE A 708 29.66 15.41 -29.55
C PHE A 708 28.48 14.78 -30.30
N THR A 709 28.21 13.49 -30.11
CA THR A 709 27.05 12.80 -30.71
C THR A 709 25.74 13.50 -30.34
N GLU A 710 25.57 13.90 -29.07
CA GLU A 710 24.38 14.64 -28.65
C GLU A 710 24.35 16.06 -29.22
N LEU A 711 25.49 16.76 -29.28
CA LEU A 711 25.57 18.07 -29.89
C LEU A 711 25.20 18.03 -31.38
N GLU A 712 25.66 17.01 -32.09
CA GLU A 712 25.34 16.79 -33.50
C GLU A 712 23.84 16.52 -33.69
N ASP A 713 23.25 15.68 -32.85
CA ASP A 713 21.81 15.39 -32.84
C ASP A 713 20.96 16.64 -32.59
N ILE A 714 21.33 17.47 -31.60
CA ILE A 714 20.70 18.76 -31.29
C ILE A 714 20.62 19.65 -32.53
N VAL A 715 21.71 19.73 -33.31
CA VAL A 715 21.76 20.59 -34.50
C VAL A 715 21.02 19.96 -35.67
N ARG A 716 21.32 18.70 -35.99
CA ARG A 716 20.90 18.07 -37.24
C ARG A 716 19.46 17.55 -37.19
N ASN A 717 19.04 16.99 -36.05
CA ASN A 717 17.73 16.35 -35.91
C ASN A 717 16.71 17.26 -35.23
N HIS A 718 17.16 18.17 -34.34
CA HIS A 718 16.26 19.09 -33.63
C HIS A 718 16.32 20.54 -34.14
N GLY A 719 17.27 20.88 -35.03
CA GLY A 719 17.40 22.23 -35.60
C GLY A 719 17.78 23.31 -34.57
N LEU A 720 18.33 22.91 -33.42
CA LEU A 720 18.71 23.81 -32.34
C LEU A 720 20.19 24.16 -32.44
N SER A 721 20.55 25.39 -32.10
CA SER A 721 21.94 25.87 -32.18
C SER A 721 22.46 26.51 -30.90
N ARG A 722 21.64 26.53 -29.84
CA ARG A 722 21.96 27.19 -28.56
C ARG A 722 21.96 26.18 -27.43
N VAL A 723 23.11 26.00 -26.80
CA VAL A 723 23.32 24.97 -25.78
C VAL A 723 23.84 25.58 -24.48
N LEU A 724 23.18 25.28 -23.37
CA LEU A 724 23.67 25.56 -22.03
C LEU A 724 24.18 24.27 -21.39
N PHE A 725 25.49 24.17 -21.14
CA PHE A 725 26.06 23.08 -20.35
C PHE A 725 25.69 23.26 -18.87
N ARG A 726 25.15 22.20 -18.26
CA ARG A 726 24.66 22.18 -16.86
C ARG A 726 25.61 21.44 -15.91
N ASP A 727 26.81 21.15 -16.36
CA ASP A 727 27.92 20.63 -15.57
C ASP A 727 28.21 21.53 -14.36
N ALA A 728 28.36 20.96 -13.17
CA ALA A 728 28.75 21.72 -11.98
C ALA A 728 30.13 22.39 -12.14
N THR A 729 31.02 21.79 -12.94
CA THR A 729 32.30 22.37 -13.35
C THR A 729 32.68 21.76 -14.71
N PHE A 730 32.29 22.42 -15.80
CA PHE A 730 32.48 21.90 -17.17
C PHE A 730 33.95 21.61 -17.52
N THR A 731 34.87 22.47 -17.07
CA THR A 731 36.30 22.38 -17.41
C THR A 731 37.14 21.69 -16.34
N LEU A 732 36.54 20.85 -15.50
CA LEU A 732 37.26 20.15 -14.44
C LEU A 732 38.42 19.31 -15.00
N ASP A 733 38.18 18.64 -16.12
CA ASP A 733 39.19 17.99 -16.97
C ASP A 733 39.37 18.81 -18.24
N MET A 734 40.47 19.58 -18.28
CA MET A 734 40.77 20.51 -19.37
C MET A 734 41.09 19.81 -20.69
N GLU A 735 41.76 18.66 -20.65
CA GLU A 735 42.10 17.87 -21.84
C GLU A 735 40.84 17.33 -22.51
N ARG A 736 39.90 16.83 -21.69
CA ARG A 736 38.58 16.42 -22.17
C ARG A 736 37.84 17.58 -22.81
N THR A 737 37.87 18.78 -22.21
CA THR A 737 37.25 19.97 -22.81
C THR A 737 37.90 20.34 -24.14
N HIS A 738 39.22 20.25 -24.25
CA HIS A 738 39.92 20.44 -25.52
C HIS A 738 39.40 19.49 -26.61
N ALA A 739 39.29 18.20 -26.30
CA ALA A 739 38.80 17.19 -27.23
C ALA A 739 37.36 17.47 -27.69
N ILE A 740 36.46 17.88 -26.79
CA ILE A 740 35.09 18.29 -27.16
C ILE A 740 35.11 19.48 -28.13
N CYS A 741 35.96 20.48 -27.86
CA CYS A 741 36.08 21.65 -28.73
C CYS A 741 36.67 21.28 -30.11
N ASP A 742 37.66 20.39 -30.14
CA ASP A 742 38.27 19.91 -31.39
C ASP A 742 37.21 19.22 -32.28
N LEU A 743 36.39 18.33 -31.70
CA LEU A 743 35.29 17.68 -32.42
C LEU A 743 34.27 18.70 -32.99
N ILE A 744 33.91 19.74 -32.22
CA ILE A 744 33.00 20.80 -32.69
C ILE A 744 33.61 21.58 -33.88
N ILE A 745 34.89 21.94 -33.77
CA ILE A 745 35.61 22.74 -34.77
C ILE A 745 35.82 21.94 -36.06
N GLU A 746 36.33 20.71 -35.95
CA GLU A 746 36.61 19.82 -37.07
C GLU A 746 35.35 19.54 -37.90
N ASN A 747 34.22 19.33 -37.22
CA ASN A 747 32.93 19.07 -37.86
C ASN A 747 32.13 20.34 -38.20
N LYS A 748 32.69 21.53 -37.90
CA LYS A 748 32.09 22.84 -38.19
C LYS A 748 30.65 22.97 -37.69
N LEU A 749 30.38 22.44 -36.50
CA LEU A 749 29.05 22.40 -35.95
C LEU A 749 28.60 23.82 -35.55
N PRO A 750 27.49 24.37 -36.10
CA PRO A 750 27.09 25.77 -35.93
C PRO A 750 26.43 26.01 -34.56
N LEU A 751 27.21 25.89 -33.50
CA LEU A 751 26.76 26.05 -32.13
C LEU A 751 27.14 27.41 -31.54
N ARG A 752 26.25 27.90 -30.68
CA ARG A 752 26.52 28.96 -29.73
C ARG A 752 26.21 28.44 -28.34
N TRP A 753 27.24 28.25 -27.51
CA TRP A 753 27.05 27.57 -26.23
C TRP A 753 27.58 28.36 -25.03
N TRP A 754 27.11 27.98 -23.85
CA TRP A 754 27.45 28.59 -22.57
C TRP A 754 27.72 27.49 -21.54
N CYS A 755 28.62 27.71 -20.58
CA CYS A 755 28.92 26.72 -19.54
C CYS A 755 29.12 27.36 -18.18
N GLU A 756 29.10 26.52 -17.13
CA GLU A 756 29.46 26.92 -15.76
C GLU A 756 30.78 26.25 -15.37
N THR A 757 31.73 27.01 -14.85
CA THR A 757 33.01 26.47 -14.40
C THR A 757 33.71 27.36 -13.39
N ARG A 758 34.91 26.95 -12.98
CA ARG A 758 35.78 27.71 -12.07
C ARG A 758 36.93 28.38 -12.82
N VAL A 759 37.28 29.58 -12.37
CA VAL A 759 38.40 30.37 -12.91
C VAL A 759 39.74 29.63 -12.81
N ASP A 760 39.90 28.77 -11.80
CA ASP A 760 41.12 27.99 -11.61
C ASP A 760 41.22 26.71 -12.45
N ARG A 761 40.22 26.45 -13.29
CA ARG A 761 40.14 25.36 -14.27
C ARG A 761 40.09 25.88 -15.71
N LEU A 762 40.68 27.04 -15.94
CA LEU A 762 40.77 27.68 -17.25
C LEU A 762 42.18 28.23 -17.42
N ASP A 763 42.69 28.11 -18.65
CA ASP A 763 43.88 28.80 -19.13
C ASP A 763 43.58 29.46 -20.49
N GLU A 764 44.55 30.23 -20.99
CA GLU A 764 44.40 30.93 -22.25
C GLU A 764 44.22 30.00 -23.47
N PRO A 765 45.04 28.94 -23.67
CA PRO A 765 44.84 28.01 -24.77
C PRO A 765 43.44 27.39 -24.80
N LEU A 766 42.93 26.95 -23.66
CA LEU A 766 41.59 26.38 -23.56
C LEU A 766 40.52 27.42 -23.86
N LEU A 767 40.61 28.61 -23.28
CA LEU A 767 39.60 29.66 -23.48
C LEU A 767 39.51 30.11 -24.96
N ARG A 768 40.66 30.24 -25.65
CA ARG A 768 40.70 30.55 -27.08
C ARG A 768 40.06 29.42 -27.90
N LYS A 769 40.35 28.15 -27.56
CA LYS A 769 39.76 27.00 -28.25
C LYS A 769 38.24 26.90 -28.01
N MET A 770 37.79 27.12 -26.78
CA MET A 770 36.36 27.19 -26.43
C MET A 770 35.65 28.26 -27.27
N HIS A 771 36.24 29.45 -27.40
CA HIS A 771 35.68 30.51 -28.25
C HIS A 771 35.57 30.09 -29.72
N ALA A 772 36.63 29.49 -30.28
CA ALA A 772 36.63 28.97 -31.65
C ALA A 772 35.56 27.88 -31.87
N ALA A 773 35.27 27.07 -30.84
CA ALA A 773 34.20 26.08 -30.85
C ALA A 773 32.79 26.67 -30.59
N GLY A 774 32.64 27.99 -30.49
CA GLY A 774 31.33 28.65 -30.33
C GLY A 774 30.92 28.98 -28.88
N CYS A 775 31.85 28.95 -27.91
CA CYS A 775 31.58 29.41 -26.55
C CYS A 775 31.27 30.92 -26.55
N ALA A 776 30.02 31.25 -26.25
CA ALA A 776 29.55 32.63 -26.16
C ALA A 776 29.73 33.25 -24.78
N GLY A 777 29.84 32.42 -23.74
CA GLY A 777 30.08 32.91 -22.38
C GLY A 777 30.19 31.83 -21.32
N ILE A 778 30.63 32.27 -20.14
CA ILE A 778 30.96 31.41 -19.00
C ILE A 778 30.35 32.00 -17.72
N ASN A 779 29.63 31.17 -16.97
CA ASN A 779 29.25 31.46 -15.59
C ASN A 779 30.40 31.07 -14.66
N VAL A 780 30.90 32.04 -13.87
CA VAL A 780 31.96 31.82 -12.89
C VAL A 780 31.45 32.11 -11.48
N GLY A 781 31.62 31.14 -10.58
CA GLY A 781 31.33 31.29 -9.15
C GLY A 781 32.33 32.22 -8.49
N VAL A 782 31.95 33.47 -8.28
CA VAL A 782 32.71 34.49 -7.54
C VAL A 782 32.33 34.47 -6.06
N GLU A 783 31.06 34.25 -5.75
CA GLU A 783 30.41 34.38 -4.43
C GLU A 783 30.47 35.80 -3.85
N THR A 784 31.64 36.34 -3.52
CA THR A 784 31.81 37.56 -2.73
C THR A 784 32.99 38.38 -3.23
N GLY A 785 33.12 39.65 -2.81
CA GLY A 785 34.30 40.48 -3.07
C GLY A 785 35.39 40.40 -2.00
N ASP A 786 35.12 39.71 -0.89
CA ASP A 786 36.05 39.58 0.23
C ASP A 786 36.85 38.26 0.15
N GLU A 787 38.17 38.37 -0.05
CA GLU A 787 39.06 37.21 -0.16
C GLU A 787 39.12 36.37 1.12
N ALA A 788 38.88 36.94 2.31
CA ALA A 788 38.82 36.19 3.55
C ALA A 788 37.58 35.28 3.58
N VAL A 789 36.44 35.79 3.13
CA VAL A 789 35.20 35.01 3.00
C VAL A 789 35.34 33.94 1.91
N MET A 790 35.94 34.26 0.75
CA MET A 790 36.27 33.26 -0.28
C MET A 790 37.15 32.11 0.26
N ALA A 791 38.15 32.46 1.07
CA ALA A 791 39.07 31.49 1.66
C ALA A 791 38.35 30.58 2.67
N ALA A 792 37.46 31.14 3.50
CA ALA A 792 36.64 30.39 4.45
C ALA A 792 35.72 29.37 3.77
N GLN A 793 35.15 29.73 2.61
CA GLN A 793 34.36 28.84 1.74
C GLN A 793 35.18 27.77 1.01
N ALA A 794 36.49 27.69 1.30
CA ALA A 794 37.43 26.75 0.70
C ALA A 794 37.52 26.82 -0.83
N LYS A 795 37.32 28.01 -1.43
CA LYS A 795 37.60 28.28 -2.84
C LYS A 795 39.10 28.45 -3.12
N ARG A 796 39.89 27.44 -2.76
CA ARG A 796 41.34 27.42 -3.04
C ARG A 796 41.57 27.67 -4.53
N GLY A 797 42.36 28.68 -4.87
CA GLY A 797 42.74 29.01 -6.25
C GLY A 797 42.00 30.18 -6.91
N LEU A 798 40.97 30.77 -6.29
CA LEU A 798 40.34 32.03 -6.72
C LEU A 798 40.87 33.19 -5.87
N THR A 799 41.34 34.25 -6.52
CA THR A 799 41.70 35.55 -5.93
C THR A 799 41.13 36.66 -6.81
N ILE A 800 40.97 37.87 -6.27
CA ILE A 800 40.48 39.03 -7.02
C ILE A 800 41.40 39.33 -8.20
N ALA A 801 42.71 39.23 -8.00
CA ALA A 801 43.71 39.41 -9.07
C ALA A 801 43.56 38.37 -10.19
N ARG A 802 43.35 37.09 -9.84
CA ARG A 802 43.16 36.03 -10.85
C ARG A 802 41.84 36.20 -11.59
N LEU A 803 40.77 36.57 -10.89
CA LEU A 803 39.48 36.87 -11.49
C LEU A 803 39.58 38.05 -12.47
N ALA A 804 40.29 39.11 -12.09
CA ALA A 804 40.55 40.26 -12.95
C ALA A 804 41.31 39.84 -14.22
N ALA A 805 42.40 39.09 -14.08
CA ALA A 805 43.18 38.58 -15.20
C ALA A 805 42.34 37.73 -16.16
N PHE A 806 41.55 36.80 -15.62
CA PHE A 806 40.62 35.99 -16.41
C PHE A 806 39.57 36.84 -17.15
N ARG A 807 38.96 37.81 -16.46
CA ARG A 807 37.97 38.71 -17.06
C ARG A 807 38.56 39.53 -18.19
N HIS A 808 39.77 40.07 -18.02
CA HIS A 808 40.47 40.80 -19.09
C HIS A 808 40.74 39.91 -20.29
N LEU A 809 41.22 38.68 -20.07
CA LEU A 809 41.47 37.73 -21.13
C LEU A 809 40.19 37.32 -21.87
N ALA A 810 39.10 37.05 -21.14
CA ALA A 810 37.81 36.71 -21.73
C ALA A 810 37.26 37.86 -22.58
N GLN A 811 37.41 39.10 -22.11
CA GLN A 811 37.03 40.31 -22.85
C GLN A 811 37.85 40.46 -24.15
N GLU A 812 39.16 40.21 -24.10
CA GLU A 812 40.04 40.24 -25.28
C GLU A 812 39.62 39.20 -26.34
N ILE A 813 39.29 37.98 -25.90
CA ILE A 813 38.90 36.88 -26.79
C ILE A 813 37.47 37.05 -27.33
N GLY A 814 36.61 37.79 -26.62
CA GLY A 814 35.19 37.97 -26.97
C GLY A 814 34.27 36.94 -26.33
N VAL A 815 34.70 36.29 -25.24
CA VAL A 815 33.87 35.40 -24.41
C VAL A 815 33.25 36.22 -23.29
N LYS A 816 31.92 36.19 -23.15
CA LYS A 816 31.23 36.93 -22.10
C LYS A 816 31.39 36.26 -20.73
N VAL A 817 31.50 37.05 -19.67
CA VAL A 817 31.59 36.50 -18.32
C VAL A 817 30.36 36.89 -17.50
N HIS A 818 29.75 35.89 -16.87
CA HIS A 818 28.67 36.08 -15.91
C HIS A 818 29.18 35.76 -14.51
N PHE A 819 29.16 36.74 -13.62
CA PHE A 819 29.54 36.54 -12.22
C PHE A 819 28.35 35.95 -11.46
N LEU A 820 28.56 34.80 -10.84
CA LEU A 820 27.65 34.24 -9.84
C LEU A 820 28.16 34.68 -8.46
N MET A 821 27.34 35.47 -7.77
CA MET A 821 27.61 35.99 -6.43
C MET A 821 26.50 35.54 -5.48
N SER A 822 26.84 35.47 -4.19
CA SER A 822 25.96 34.99 -3.13
C SER A 822 26.25 35.76 -1.84
N ILE A 823 25.23 36.23 -1.14
CA ILE A 823 25.36 37.01 0.09
C ILE A 823 24.81 36.22 1.28
N GLY A 824 25.47 36.33 2.42
CA GLY A 824 25.03 35.82 3.71
C GLY A 824 25.80 34.62 4.20
N HIS A 825 27.00 34.37 3.66
CA HIS A 825 27.85 33.33 4.22
C HIS A 825 28.17 33.60 5.69
N PRO A 826 28.42 32.57 6.53
CA PRO A 826 28.64 32.76 7.97
C PRO A 826 29.72 33.79 8.32
N GLU A 827 30.74 33.92 7.49
CA GLU A 827 31.85 34.86 7.67
C GLU A 827 31.54 36.27 7.12
N GLU A 828 30.43 36.45 6.42
CA GLU A 828 30.13 37.70 5.74
C GLU A 828 29.71 38.80 6.73
N THR A 829 30.12 40.03 6.44
CA THR A 829 29.85 41.22 7.25
C THR A 829 29.25 42.32 6.38
N ARG A 830 28.78 43.42 6.97
CA ARG A 830 28.38 44.58 6.16
C ARG A 830 29.57 45.14 5.36
N ARG A 831 30.82 45.05 5.88
CA ARG A 831 32.02 45.51 5.15
C ARG A 831 32.32 44.65 3.93
N SER A 832 32.21 43.32 4.03
CA SER A 832 32.45 42.44 2.89
C SER A 832 31.40 42.62 1.77
N VAL A 833 30.21 43.11 2.09
CA VAL A 833 29.22 43.58 1.09
C VAL A 833 29.73 44.83 0.36
N VAL A 834 30.41 45.75 1.05
CA VAL A 834 31.10 46.88 0.40
C VAL A 834 32.19 46.38 -0.54
N ASP A 835 33.02 45.43 -0.08
CA ASP A 835 34.08 44.84 -0.91
C ASP A 835 33.51 44.14 -2.17
N SER A 836 32.34 43.52 -2.03
CA SER A 836 31.57 42.95 -3.15
C SER A 836 31.11 44.02 -4.15
N TYR A 837 30.65 45.18 -3.68
CA TYR A 837 30.34 46.31 -4.56
C TYR A 837 31.59 46.86 -5.24
N GLU A 838 32.70 47.01 -4.52
CA GLU A 838 33.98 47.46 -5.09
C GLU A 838 34.45 46.52 -6.20
N LEU A 839 34.32 45.20 -6.02
CA LEU A 839 34.62 44.22 -7.06
C LEU A 839 33.77 44.44 -8.32
N ILE A 840 32.45 44.58 -8.16
CA ILE A 840 31.52 44.83 -9.26
C ILE A 840 31.87 46.14 -9.99
N ARG A 841 32.18 47.18 -9.23
CA ARG A 841 32.56 48.50 -9.75
C ARG A 841 33.86 48.44 -10.55
N ASN A 842 34.87 47.75 -10.03
CA ASN A 842 36.21 47.70 -10.61
C ASN A 842 36.28 46.79 -11.83
N LEU A 843 35.61 45.62 -11.79
CA LEU A 843 35.67 44.64 -12.87
C LEU A 843 34.51 44.76 -13.87
N GLN A 844 33.42 45.45 -13.54
CA GLN A 844 32.29 45.70 -14.44
C GLN A 844 31.88 44.48 -15.27
N PRO A 845 31.42 43.38 -14.65
CA PRO A 845 31.08 42.16 -15.38
C PRO A 845 29.98 42.41 -16.42
N GLU A 846 29.98 41.66 -17.53
CA GLU A 846 28.95 41.80 -18.58
C GLU A 846 27.56 41.54 -18.02
N SER A 847 27.45 40.55 -17.14
CA SER A 847 26.22 40.19 -16.44
C SER A 847 26.52 39.65 -15.05
N LEU A 848 25.52 39.73 -14.17
CA LEU A 848 25.64 39.38 -12.76
C LEU A 848 24.40 38.62 -12.29
N GLY A 849 24.59 37.58 -11.51
CA GLY A 849 23.56 36.91 -10.72
C GLY A 849 23.94 37.00 -9.25
N ILE A 850 23.05 37.57 -8.42
CA ILE A 850 23.27 37.69 -6.98
C ILE A 850 22.17 36.92 -6.26
N THR A 851 22.55 35.93 -5.46
CA THR A 851 21.63 35.14 -4.64
C THR A 851 21.82 35.44 -3.16
N LEU A 852 20.83 35.08 -2.34
CA LEU A 852 21.02 34.92 -0.91
C LEU A 852 21.42 33.48 -0.62
N ILE A 853 22.30 33.31 0.36
CA ILE A 853 22.69 31.98 0.81
C ILE A 853 21.42 31.23 1.25
N THR A 854 21.32 29.97 0.85
CA THR A 854 20.18 29.12 1.19
C THR A 854 20.74 27.85 1.83
N PRO A 855 20.38 27.54 3.09
CA PRO A 855 20.87 26.35 3.77
C PRO A 855 20.09 25.13 3.26
N TYR A 856 20.49 24.56 2.12
CA TYR A 856 19.75 23.45 1.53
C TYR A 856 19.77 22.20 2.45
N PRO A 857 18.61 21.56 2.71
CA PRO A 857 18.53 20.38 3.58
C PRO A 857 19.49 19.27 3.14
N GLY A 858 20.33 18.80 4.06
CA GLY A 858 21.37 17.79 3.81
C GLY A 858 22.77 18.37 3.55
N THR A 859 22.90 19.68 3.34
CA THR A 859 24.22 20.34 3.29
C THR A 859 24.81 20.54 4.69
N PRO A 860 26.16 20.58 4.84
CA PRO A 860 26.80 20.95 6.11
C PRO A 860 26.35 22.32 6.65
N LEU A 861 26.12 23.31 5.78
CA LEU A 861 25.59 24.61 6.16
C LEU A 861 24.20 24.49 6.81
N PHE A 862 23.31 23.63 6.29
CA PHE A 862 22.00 23.42 6.91
C PHE A 862 22.10 22.79 8.30
N THR A 863 23.01 21.83 8.49
CA THR A 863 23.28 21.25 9.81
C THR A 863 23.77 22.31 10.79
N GLU A 864 24.78 23.09 10.42
CA GLU A 864 25.32 24.16 11.26
C GLU A 864 24.27 25.26 11.54
N ALA A 865 23.52 25.67 10.52
CA ALA A 865 22.48 26.68 10.66
C ALA A 865 21.38 26.22 11.61
N LYS A 866 21.05 24.92 11.64
CA LYS A 866 20.10 24.36 12.61
C LYS A 866 20.69 24.33 14.03
N GLU A 867 21.96 23.95 14.18
CA GLU A 867 22.64 23.88 15.48
C GLU A 867 22.82 25.26 16.13
N ARG A 868 23.02 26.29 15.30
CA ARG A 868 23.19 27.69 15.74
C ARG A 868 21.92 28.54 15.72
N ASP A 869 20.77 27.92 15.42
CA ASP A 869 19.47 28.61 15.32
C ASP A 869 19.42 29.74 14.29
N TRP A 870 20.14 29.58 13.18
CA TRP A 870 20.19 30.55 12.08
C TRP A 870 19.02 30.45 11.10
N ILE A 871 18.23 29.37 11.13
CA ILE A 871 17.15 29.14 10.15
C ILE A 871 15.92 29.98 10.53
N GLU A 872 15.55 30.92 9.67
CA GLU A 872 14.39 31.81 9.86
C GLU A 872 13.07 31.17 9.41
N SER A 873 13.15 30.22 8.47
CA SER A 873 11.98 29.63 7.85
C SER A 873 12.25 28.20 7.42
N TYR A 874 11.33 27.30 7.79
CA TYR A 874 11.24 25.94 7.24
C TYR A 874 10.17 25.86 6.14
N ASP A 875 9.68 26.99 5.64
CA ASP A 875 8.85 27.00 4.44
C ASP A 875 9.74 26.81 3.21
N TRP A 876 9.83 25.56 2.76
CA TRP A 876 10.63 25.16 1.60
C TRP A 876 10.31 25.94 0.33
N SER A 877 9.09 26.51 0.22
CA SER A 877 8.73 27.36 -0.92
C SER A 877 9.56 28.65 -1.03
N GLN A 878 10.27 29.03 0.04
CA GLN A 878 11.15 30.19 0.09
C GLN A 878 12.61 29.86 -0.27
N TYR A 879 12.96 28.58 -0.44
CA TYR A 879 14.33 28.10 -0.70
C TYR A 879 14.72 28.20 -2.18
N GLY A 880 14.26 29.27 -2.84
CA GLY A 880 14.51 29.55 -4.26
C GLY A 880 15.70 30.49 -4.53
N GLY A 881 16.50 30.82 -3.51
CA GLY A 881 17.76 31.58 -3.63
C GLY A 881 17.63 33.10 -3.55
N HIS A 882 16.44 33.65 -3.35
CA HIS A 882 16.21 35.11 -3.28
C HIS A 882 15.52 35.58 -1.98
N GLN A 883 15.08 34.66 -1.13
CA GLN A 883 14.49 34.98 0.16
C GLN A 883 15.51 34.81 1.30
N PRO A 884 15.51 35.69 2.31
CA PRO A 884 16.38 35.56 3.48
C PRO A 884 15.82 34.49 4.43
N VAL A 885 16.05 33.22 4.11
CA VAL A 885 15.58 32.06 4.90
C VAL A 885 16.50 31.69 6.07
N MET A 886 17.61 32.41 6.21
CA MET A 886 18.52 32.29 7.34
C MET A 886 19.15 33.63 7.71
N HIS A 887 19.64 33.74 8.94
CA HIS A 887 20.56 34.77 9.41
C HIS A 887 21.93 34.16 9.75
N THR A 888 22.86 34.98 10.23
CA THR A 888 24.15 34.53 10.78
C THR A 888 24.45 35.31 12.05
N ASP A 889 25.52 34.93 12.76
CA ASP A 889 26.02 35.68 13.93
C ASP A 889 26.41 37.14 13.59
N ARG A 890 26.58 37.47 12.30
CA ARG A 890 27.11 38.76 11.83
C ARG A 890 26.09 39.61 11.06
N LEU A 891 25.07 38.98 10.48
CA LEU A 891 24.07 39.62 9.63
C LEU A 891 22.70 39.01 9.89
N SER A 892 21.74 39.85 10.28
CA SER A 892 20.32 39.49 10.37
C SER A 892 19.70 39.27 8.99
N ALA A 893 18.59 38.54 8.94
CA ALA A 893 17.80 38.33 7.72
C ALA A 893 17.38 39.65 7.04
N LYS A 894 17.11 40.69 7.83
CA LYS A 894 16.80 42.03 7.33
C LYS A 894 18.00 42.66 6.63
N GLU A 895 19.18 42.59 7.23
CA GLU A 895 20.41 43.12 6.65
C GLU A 895 20.82 42.37 5.38
N LEU A 896 20.60 41.06 5.30
CA LEU A 896 20.85 40.29 4.08
C LEU A 896 19.98 40.79 2.91
N LYS A 897 18.70 41.07 3.18
CA LYS A 897 17.80 41.65 2.19
C LYS A 897 18.24 43.05 1.78
N GLU A 898 18.65 43.88 2.73
CA GLU A 898 19.20 45.21 2.46
C GLU A 898 20.50 45.14 1.63
N ALA A 899 21.40 44.20 1.95
CA ALA A 899 22.64 43.97 1.22
C ALA A 899 22.38 43.57 -0.24
N LEU A 900 21.43 42.65 -0.47
CA LEU A 900 21.02 42.26 -1.83
C LEU A 900 20.48 43.46 -2.61
N GLN A 901 19.58 44.24 -2.02
CA GLN A 901 19.02 45.43 -2.65
C GLN A 901 20.11 46.45 -2.97
N ARG A 902 21.04 46.67 -2.04
CA ARG A 902 22.19 47.57 -2.23
C ARG A 902 23.02 47.09 -3.42
N LEU A 903 23.49 45.85 -3.45
CA LEU A 903 24.31 45.37 -4.57
C LEU A 903 23.60 45.45 -5.94
N TRP A 904 22.29 45.17 -6.01
CA TRP A 904 21.53 45.39 -7.25
C TRP A 904 21.43 46.86 -7.66
N CYS A 905 21.21 47.78 -6.71
CA CYS A 905 21.23 49.22 -6.96
C CYS A 905 22.61 49.69 -7.46
N GLY A 906 23.68 49.24 -6.81
CA GLY A 906 25.06 49.55 -7.18
C GLY A 906 25.41 49.04 -8.57
N TYR A 907 25.08 47.78 -8.87
CA TYR A 907 25.26 47.22 -10.21
C TYR A 907 24.47 47.98 -11.29
N GLY A 908 23.22 48.37 -10.99
CA GLY A 908 22.41 49.20 -11.87
C GLY A 908 23.03 50.59 -12.13
N LEU A 909 23.70 51.17 -11.13
CA LEU A 909 24.44 52.42 -11.27
C LEU A 909 25.69 52.26 -12.15
N VAL A 910 26.46 51.18 -11.95
CA VAL A 910 27.62 50.85 -12.79
C VAL A 910 27.20 50.66 -14.25
N LYS A 911 26.10 49.96 -14.53
CA LYS A 911 25.60 49.77 -15.91
C LYS A 911 25.12 51.04 -16.60
N LYS A 912 24.72 52.07 -15.83
CA LYS A 912 24.33 53.38 -16.38
C LYS A 912 25.51 54.30 -16.67
N GLN A 913 26.75 53.90 -16.34
CA GLN A 913 27.95 54.72 -16.56
C GLN A 913 28.07 55.22 -18.00
N ALA A 914 27.81 54.36 -18.99
CA ALA A 914 27.89 54.72 -20.41
C ALA A 914 26.74 55.64 -20.89
N GLN A 915 25.70 55.85 -20.07
CA GLN A 915 24.49 56.62 -20.42
C GLN A 915 24.49 58.02 -19.77
N MET A 916 25.51 58.37 -19.00
CA MET A 916 25.60 59.61 -18.22
C MET A 916 26.92 60.33 -18.49
N SER A 917 26.97 61.65 -18.23
CA SER A 917 28.26 62.36 -18.25
C SER A 917 29.13 61.90 -17.09
N THR A 918 30.45 61.83 -17.31
CA THR A 918 31.42 61.36 -16.30
C THR A 918 31.27 62.10 -14.98
N LYS A 919 31.03 63.41 -15.01
CA LYS A 919 30.85 64.24 -13.80
C LYS A 919 29.59 63.88 -13.01
N VAL A 920 28.48 63.62 -13.70
CA VAL A 920 27.20 63.24 -13.05
C VAL A 920 27.31 61.85 -12.47
N TRP A 921 27.87 60.90 -13.22
CA TRP A 921 28.06 59.54 -12.76
C TRP A 921 28.98 59.46 -11.54
N LEU A 922 30.16 60.10 -11.58
CA LEU A 922 31.10 60.12 -10.45
C LEU A 922 30.47 60.68 -9.16
N ARG A 923 29.64 61.71 -9.28
CA ARG A 923 28.92 62.26 -8.12
C ARG A 923 27.94 61.23 -7.55
N MET A 924 27.07 60.66 -8.39
CA MET A 924 26.07 59.68 -7.96
C MET A 924 26.72 58.42 -7.38
N GLU A 925 27.81 57.97 -7.99
CA GLU A 925 28.59 56.81 -7.54
C GLU A 925 29.24 57.08 -6.19
N ASN A 926 29.89 58.23 -6.01
CA ASN A 926 30.49 58.60 -4.74
C ASN A 926 29.45 58.77 -3.62
N ASP A 927 28.29 59.39 -3.92
CA ASP A 927 27.19 59.53 -2.95
C ASP A 927 26.65 58.16 -2.53
N TYR A 928 26.50 57.24 -3.49
CA TYR A 928 26.07 55.86 -3.23
C TYR A 928 27.11 55.06 -2.43
N TYR A 929 28.40 55.17 -2.77
CA TYR A 929 29.48 54.50 -2.07
C TYR A 929 29.59 54.97 -0.62
N LEU A 930 29.49 56.28 -0.36
CA LEU A 930 29.48 56.84 1.00
C LEU A 930 28.25 56.39 1.81
N ASP A 931 27.08 56.27 1.18
CA ASP A 931 25.89 55.70 1.84
C ASP A 931 26.10 54.23 2.21
N LEU A 932 26.70 53.45 1.30
CA LEU A 932 27.02 52.05 1.53
C LEU A 932 28.05 51.85 2.65
N GLU A 933 29.10 52.68 2.69
CA GLU A 933 30.07 52.69 3.80
C GLU A 933 29.44 53.08 5.14
N LYS A 934 28.56 54.09 5.16
CA LYS A 934 27.84 54.48 6.38
C LYS A 934 26.95 53.35 6.90
N TRP A 935 26.25 52.66 6.01
CA TRP A 935 25.48 51.48 6.37
C TRP A 935 26.39 50.38 6.95
N ALA A 936 27.56 50.16 6.36
CA ALA A 936 28.50 49.15 6.84
C ALA A 936 29.11 49.48 8.22
N LEU A 937 29.28 50.75 8.55
CA LEU A 937 29.81 51.23 9.83
C LEU A 937 28.72 51.49 10.88
N SER A 938 27.44 51.37 10.52
CA SER A 938 26.35 51.54 11.47
C SER A 938 26.40 50.44 12.53
N PRO A 939 25.98 50.70 13.78
CA PRO A 939 25.97 49.69 14.84
C PRO A 939 25.09 48.47 14.54
#